data_AF-A0A970MFD8-F1
#
_entry.id   AF-A0A970MFD8-F1
#
_cell.length_a   1.000
_cell.length_b   1.000
_cell.length_c   1.000
_cell.angle_alpha   90.00
_cell.angle_beta   90.00
_cell.angle_gamma   90.00
#
_symmetry.space_group_name_H-M   'P 1'
#
loop_
_entity.id
_entity.type
_entity.pdbx_description
1 polymer ?
#
loop_
_entity_poly.entity_id
_entity_poly.type
_entity_poly.pdbx_seq_one_letter_code
_entity_poly.pdbx_strand_id
1 'polypeptide(L)'
;VSQIINALEQPMAGSDQPWGEVLNIDPTKTLVTGHSRYGKVAMFAAAFDDRISICLPSEPGGSGIQSYRYKVEGKIFNFNTYPKADRVYGKTEIPTVSYGGGNSWFPDTAEDFVNKDNQFPFDSSDIIALVAPRPFFVLTGIDAHWLGNEGGVAAVQAASEVYAYIGEDETERNNIAVRARESDHVLYKRDIPFVIAIMDREIKQKNVKSLHVKDLFPDGVGLGNMSYPAKDYDHVGDFNSYPFEINSSYLPWSRPDKYTLWTAQENFLVGYPVTITAHSNAPDVKLYMPDGTEISARSHDGEEFIFDLTADQAVYGRYELRTDGGSKENRSVFFAAVSLADSLRHATSKGDEGEENRLIGFSSRLANNASNPPEVYVDGKRVTMSFTPERFKTEETTLLEYGILFHDPLFVRIAEEGWDETKTFHVKNLNFVTIPGFTFEISFGNITASAENSGKQGAAEFTQPISWNVERYNNGPAKEWPEIPDTQEERQILAAGGTITRPEAPEPKPTDFDTNIINDFVEKVDDKLIITIEFDEELDTREFGFGLDFADQWETTWSDDGKQVKLSVDYDMVDVNTPANLIIFRLKDTEGNIIPGPQYLTLTYPDDVIVDAAVALIESGNYKIPINRQYSQADKTAWVQEAVNARIPEGNGSTATVTFDGGYIVDVTKGEITRQAQIIVTEAERKPDDSGSTPSKPSTPSAPAPDTTPTPAPIDDSVASMLPWVSEGTGIVTLDETQAEDMLEKGINVIIREVSGVNTYEIGLPVDSLTHTEGERMLTVTSKLGSITVTDNFLAGVPDASGKEAVITIGDGSKYDLPEEVKTALAGRPIIQLSLSIDGNYLRWDNPDAPVTVTIPYTPTEEELENPDSIVVWYINSEGEVVTVPSGRYDAETGTVSFKTTHFSNYAIAYVRKSFNDLGSATWAEKSIEALAAKEIMKTENELFRPAENVTRADFLYALVRALGLSASFSDAFDDISTDAYYYNEIGVAKQLGITLGTGNNKFEPDLSITRQDMMTLVGRTLELLNELERQAPETVLERFTDKADIAEYALSSAAALVNEELIVGSNGKIMPRDNTSRAEAAEFVYRLYHKYQ
;
A
#
# COMPACT_ATOMS: atom_id res chain seq x y z
N VAL A 1 -24.34 -3.12 -24.33
CA VAL A 1 -24.39 -3.10 -25.82
C VAL A 1 -25.45 -4.05 -26.37
N SER A 2 -25.47 -5.32 -25.97
CA SER A 2 -26.31 -6.41 -26.50
C SER A 2 -27.78 -6.09 -26.77
N GLN A 3 -28.45 -5.34 -25.90
CA GLN A 3 -29.87 -4.98 -26.10
C GLN A 3 -30.09 -4.02 -27.28
N ILE A 4 -29.08 -3.24 -27.69
CA ILE A 4 -29.13 -2.40 -28.90
C ILE A 4 -29.06 -3.29 -30.14
N ILE A 5 -28.18 -4.29 -30.15
CA ILE A 5 -28.08 -5.26 -31.25
C ILE A 5 -29.39 -6.07 -31.35
N ASN A 6 -29.90 -6.57 -30.21
CA ASN A 6 -31.23 -7.20 -30.13
C ASN A 6 -32.31 -6.30 -30.75
N ALA A 7 -32.38 -5.03 -30.35
CA ALA A 7 -33.40 -4.09 -30.84
C ALA A 7 -33.32 -3.89 -32.37
N LEU A 8 -32.11 -3.81 -32.94
CA LEU A 8 -31.89 -3.70 -34.38
C LEU A 8 -32.29 -4.98 -35.15
N GLU A 9 -32.09 -6.15 -34.54
CA GLU A 9 -32.45 -7.46 -35.12
C GLU A 9 -33.96 -7.78 -35.02
N GLN A 10 -34.68 -7.21 -34.04
CA GLN A 10 -36.11 -7.45 -33.85
C GLN A 10 -36.99 -6.78 -34.93
N PRO A 11 -38.06 -7.43 -35.39
CA PRO A 11 -39.05 -6.83 -36.29
C PRO A 11 -39.83 -5.70 -35.61
N MET A 12 -40.13 -4.64 -36.38
CA MET A 12 -40.96 -3.53 -35.91
C MET A 12 -42.41 -4.00 -35.65
N ALA A 13 -43.04 -3.50 -34.59
CA ALA A 13 -44.42 -3.85 -34.23
C ALA A 13 -45.40 -3.60 -35.40
N GLY A 14 -45.94 -4.68 -35.99
CA GLY A 14 -46.84 -4.64 -37.14
C GLY A 14 -46.17 -4.68 -38.52
N SER A 15 -44.87 -4.98 -38.59
CA SER A 15 -44.12 -5.23 -39.83
C SER A 15 -43.23 -6.47 -39.69
N ASP A 16 -42.93 -7.14 -40.81
CA ASP A 16 -41.94 -8.22 -40.86
C ASP A 16 -40.48 -7.69 -40.99
N GLN A 17 -40.29 -6.37 -41.15
CA GLN A 17 -38.97 -5.74 -41.31
C GLN A 17 -38.29 -5.46 -39.95
N PRO A 18 -37.01 -5.81 -39.77
CA PRO A 18 -36.21 -5.44 -38.60
C PRO A 18 -35.97 -3.93 -38.46
N TRP A 19 -35.79 -3.45 -37.23
CA TRP A 19 -35.42 -2.04 -36.99
C TRP A 19 -34.13 -1.63 -37.68
N GLY A 20 -33.14 -2.52 -37.79
CA GLY A 20 -31.90 -2.25 -38.54
C GLY A 20 -32.13 -1.94 -40.02
N GLU A 21 -33.08 -2.63 -40.66
CA GLU A 21 -33.47 -2.34 -42.05
C GLU A 21 -34.15 -0.97 -42.16
N VAL A 22 -35.07 -0.66 -41.23
CA VAL A 22 -35.81 0.61 -41.18
C VAL A 22 -34.88 1.81 -40.89
N LEU A 23 -33.89 1.63 -40.02
CA LEU A 23 -32.92 2.66 -39.63
C LEU A 23 -31.70 2.73 -40.56
N ASN A 24 -31.56 1.81 -41.52
CA ASN A 24 -30.36 1.63 -42.35
C ASN A 24 -29.08 1.45 -41.49
N ILE A 25 -29.18 0.59 -40.47
CA ILE A 25 -28.09 0.16 -39.58
C ILE A 25 -27.98 -1.35 -39.69
N ASP A 26 -26.82 -1.84 -40.12
CA ASP A 26 -26.53 -3.28 -40.26
C ASP A 26 -25.94 -3.81 -38.94
N PRO A 27 -26.70 -4.59 -38.13
CA PRO A 27 -26.22 -5.07 -36.83
C PRO A 27 -25.06 -6.07 -36.95
N THR A 28 -24.79 -6.61 -38.15
CA THR A 28 -23.65 -7.51 -38.39
C THR A 28 -22.32 -6.78 -38.61
N LYS A 29 -22.32 -5.44 -38.50
CA LYS A 29 -21.19 -4.56 -38.87
C LYS A 29 -20.89 -3.52 -37.79
N THR A 30 -20.39 -4.02 -36.68
CA THR A 30 -20.32 -3.28 -35.41
C THR A 30 -18.87 -3.11 -34.95
N LEU A 31 -18.59 -1.94 -34.36
CA LEU A 31 -17.35 -1.66 -33.67
C LEU A 31 -17.71 -1.12 -32.28
N VAL A 32 -17.14 -1.71 -31.23
CA VAL A 32 -17.23 -1.18 -29.87
C VAL A 32 -15.91 -0.52 -29.51
N THR A 33 -16.00 0.69 -28.96
CA THR A 33 -14.85 1.50 -28.56
C THR A 33 -15.23 2.38 -27.38
N GLY A 34 -14.23 2.78 -26.61
CA GLY A 34 -14.35 3.72 -25.50
C GLY A 34 -12.95 4.08 -25.01
N HIS A 35 -12.82 5.20 -24.31
CA HIS A 35 -11.54 5.67 -23.77
C HIS A 35 -11.54 5.55 -22.24
N SER A 36 -10.37 5.27 -21.65
CA SER A 36 -10.19 5.13 -20.20
C SER A 36 -11.17 4.12 -19.60
N ARG A 37 -11.98 4.52 -18.60
CA ARG A 37 -13.09 3.71 -18.02
C ARG A 37 -14.00 3.08 -19.09
N TYR A 38 -14.31 3.77 -20.19
CA TYR A 38 -15.13 3.21 -21.27
C TYR A 38 -14.35 2.25 -22.18
N GLY A 39 -13.02 2.30 -22.21
CA GLY A 39 -12.19 1.31 -22.89
C GLY A 39 -12.35 -0.08 -22.26
N LYS A 40 -12.37 -0.13 -20.93
CA LYS A 40 -12.67 -1.35 -20.17
C LYS A 40 -14.05 -1.91 -20.53
N VAL A 41 -15.07 -1.07 -20.50
CA VAL A 41 -16.45 -1.43 -20.88
C VAL A 41 -16.53 -1.93 -22.34
N ALA A 42 -15.75 -1.35 -23.26
CA ALA A 42 -15.68 -1.82 -24.66
C ALA A 42 -15.04 -3.22 -24.78
N MET A 43 -14.00 -3.51 -24.01
CA MET A 43 -13.39 -4.84 -23.92
C MET A 43 -14.40 -5.88 -23.41
N PHE A 44 -15.03 -5.63 -22.25
CA PHE A 44 -16.02 -6.54 -21.67
C PHE A 44 -17.26 -6.72 -22.57
N ALA A 45 -17.73 -5.65 -23.23
CA ALA A 45 -18.85 -5.74 -24.15
C ALA A 45 -18.56 -6.66 -25.34
N ALA A 46 -17.34 -6.61 -25.90
CA ALA A 46 -16.93 -7.52 -26.97
C ALA A 46 -16.73 -8.95 -26.46
N ALA A 47 -16.12 -9.12 -25.28
CA ALA A 47 -15.88 -10.44 -24.67
C ALA A 47 -17.18 -11.23 -24.43
N PHE A 48 -18.29 -10.55 -24.10
CA PHE A 48 -19.58 -11.17 -23.79
C PHE A 48 -20.67 -11.03 -24.87
N ASP A 49 -20.39 -10.43 -26.04
CA ASP A 49 -21.30 -10.41 -27.19
C ASP A 49 -20.52 -10.68 -28.49
N ASP A 50 -20.74 -11.86 -29.08
CA ASP A 50 -20.03 -12.35 -30.27
C ASP A 50 -20.42 -11.62 -31.56
N ARG A 51 -21.60 -10.97 -31.58
CA ARG A 51 -22.09 -10.16 -32.71
C ARG A 51 -21.35 -8.83 -32.88
N ILE A 52 -20.51 -8.45 -31.91
CA ILE A 52 -19.65 -7.25 -32.00
C ILE A 52 -18.45 -7.58 -32.90
N SER A 53 -18.42 -7.00 -34.11
CA SER A 53 -17.43 -7.37 -35.14
C SER A 53 -16.00 -6.92 -34.84
N ILE A 54 -15.82 -5.76 -34.18
CA ILE A 54 -14.51 -5.18 -33.84
C ILE A 54 -14.52 -4.69 -32.39
N CYS A 55 -13.49 -5.04 -31.62
CA CYS A 55 -13.21 -4.47 -30.30
C CYS A 55 -12.03 -3.49 -30.37
N LEU A 56 -12.22 -2.28 -29.87
CA LEU A 56 -11.20 -1.23 -29.88
C LEU A 56 -11.19 -0.43 -28.58
N PRO A 57 -10.67 -0.99 -27.48
CA PRO A 57 -10.49 -0.24 -26.25
C PRO A 57 -9.36 0.79 -26.42
N SER A 58 -9.58 2.02 -25.96
CA SER A 58 -8.58 3.07 -25.94
C SER A 58 -8.14 3.32 -24.50
N GLU A 59 -6.86 3.05 -24.23
CA GLU A 59 -6.17 3.35 -22.98
C GLU A 59 -6.89 2.84 -21.72
N PRO A 60 -7.23 1.53 -21.64
CA PRO A 60 -8.17 1.07 -20.63
C PRO A 60 -7.54 0.87 -19.24
N GLY A 61 -6.22 0.66 -19.10
CA GLY A 61 -5.51 0.58 -17.81
C GLY A 61 -5.79 -0.68 -16.96
N GLY A 62 -5.65 -0.56 -15.63
CA GLY A 62 -6.04 -1.55 -14.60
C GLY A 62 -7.52 -1.92 -14.68
N SER A 63 -7.89 -3.19 -14.49
CA SER A 63 -9.19 -3.79 -14.90
C SER A 63 -9.54 -3.68 -16.40
N GLY A 64 -8.59 -3.20 -17.21
CA GLY A 64 -8.63 -3.21 -18.66
C GLY A 64 -7.66 -4.27 -19.18
N ILE A 65 -6.68 -3.85 -19.99
CA ILE A 65 -5.67 -4.78 -20.48
C ILE A 65 -4.60 -5.14 -19.46
N GLN A 66 -4.37 -4.32 -18.43
CA GLN A 66 -3.29 -4.55 -17.47
C GLN A 66 -3.49 -5.88 -16.73
N SER A 67 -2.54 -6.80 -16.86
CA SER A 67 -2.55 -8.09 -16.16
C SER A 67 -2.64 -7.92 -14.65
N TYR A 68 -3.38 -8.82 -14.00
CA TYR A 68 -3.57 -8.82 -12.54
C TYR A 68 -2.34 -9.36 -11.80
N ARG A 69 -1.65 -10.33 -12.40
CA ARG A 69 -0.40 -10.90 -11.87
C ARG A 69 0.84 -10.06 -12.14
N TYR A 70 0.88 -9.29 -13.24
CA TYR A 70 2.06 -8.47 -13.58
C TYR A 70 2.09 -7.18 -12.74
N LYS A 71 2.52 -7.30 -11.48
CA LYS A 71 2.71 -6.14 -10.58
C LYS A 71 3.91 -5.29 -11.01
N VAL A 72 3.77 -3.98 -10.80
CA VAL A 72 4.71 -2.90 -11.18
C VAL A 72 5.54 -2.39 -9.98
N GLU A 73 5.15 -2.78 -8.76
CA GLU A 73 5.76 -2.46 -7.47
C GLU A 73 7.31 -2.59 -7.48
N GLY A 74 8.01 -1.52 -7.10
CA GLY A 74 9.49 -1.49 -6.95
C GLY A 74 10.32 -1.60 -8.24
N LYS A 75 9.70 -1.82 -9.41
CA LYS A 75 10.44 -2.20 -10.64
C LYS A 75 11.03 -1.01 -11.40
N ILE A 76 12.31 -1.14 -11.74
CA ILE A 76 13.05 -0.24 -12.64
C ILE A 76 12.92 -0.79 -14.07
N PHE A 77 12.24 -0.06 -14.97
CA PHE A 77 11.91 -0.55 -16.31
C PHE A 77 12.95 -0.23 -17.39
N ASN A 78 13.11 -1.17 -18.34
CA ASN A 78 14.04 -1.03 -19.47
C ASN A 78 13.35 -0.38 -20.69
N PHE A 79 13.38 0.95 -20.74
CA PHE A 79 12.91 1.73 -21.89
C PHE A 79 13.97 1.78 -23.01
N ASN A 80 14.03 0.74 -23.83
CA ASN A 80 15.01 0.55 -24.91
C ASN A 80 15.22 1.76 -25.86
N THR A 81 14.26 2.70 -25.98
CA THR A 81 14.38 3.87 -26.86
C THR A 81 13.80 5.19 -26.34
N TYR A 82 13.38 5.31 -25.07
CA TYR A 82 12.51 6.44 -24.66
C TYR A 82 13.21 7.56 -23.83
N PRO A 83 13.30 8.81 -24.33
CA PRO A 83 14.00 9.91 -23.62
C PRO A 83 13.17 10.64 -22.56
N LYS A 84 11.85 10.41 -22.51
CA LYS A 84 10.92 11.01 -21.53
C LYS A 84 10.26 9.98 -20.62
N ALA A 85 10.82 8.77 -20.54
CA ALA A 85 10.55 7.94 -19.39
C ALA A 85 11.21 8.62 -18.19
N ASP A 86 10.47 9.49 -17.51
CA ASP A 86 10.79 9.89 -16.15
C ASP A 86 10.90 8.55 -15.38
N ARG A 87 12.14 8.22 -14.95
CA ARG A 87 12.50 6.86 -14.55
C ARG A 87 11.61 6.45 -13.37
N VAL A 88 11.08 5.23 -13.38
CA VAL A 88 10.21 4.73 -12.30
C VAL A 88 11.02 4.50 -11.03
N TYR A 89 11.24 5.60 -10.31
CA TYR A 89 11.33 5.62 -8.86
C TYR A 89 9.93 5.34 -8.33
N GLY A 90 9.79 4.30 -7.50
CA GLY A 90 8.48 3.74 -7.20
C GLY A 90 7.57 4.68 -6.40
N LYS A 91 6.36 4.94 -6.91
CA LYS A 91 5.28 5.61 -6.14
C LYS A 91 3.89 4.98 -6.27
N THR A 92 3.64 4.13 -7.27
CA THR A 92 2.31 3.52 -7.49
C THR A 92 2.38 2.01 -7.68
N GLU A 93 1.82 1.26 -6.72
CA GLU A 93 1.03 0.10 -7.13
C GLU A 93 -0.19 0.64 -7.88
N ILE A 94 -0.29 0.31 -9.15
CA ILE A 94 -1.45 0.65 -9.97
C ILE A 94 -2.52 -0.41 -9.72
N PRO A 95 -3.72 -0.08 -9.22
CA PRO A 95 -4.78 -1.03 -8.93
C PRO A 95 -5.09 -1.91 -10.14
N THR A 96 -4.60 -3.14 -10.09
CA THR A 96 -4.76 -4.14 -11.15
C THR A 96 -6.22 -4.51 -11.35
N VAL A 97 -6.97 -4.56 -10.25
CA VAL A 97 -8.41 -4.83 -10.18
C VAL A 97 -9.08 -3.70 -9.40
N SER A 98 -10.24 -3.26 -9.86
CA SER A 98 -11.13 -2.32 -9.16
C SER A 98 -12.48 -2.98 -8.96
N TYR A 99 -12.92 -2.99 -7.70
CA TYR A 99 -14.07 -3.68 -7.11
C TYR A 99 -14.83 -2.69 -6.21
N GLY A 100 -16.02 -3.02 -5.71
CA GLY A 100 -16.83 -2.11 -4.89
C GLY A 100 -17.73 -1.18 -5.71
N GLY A 101 -18.96 -0.99 -5.25
CA GLY A 101 -20.01 -0.29 -6.01
C GLY A 101 -19.69 1.13 -6.49
N GLY A 102 -20.31 1.53 -7.61
CA GLY A 102 -20.36 2.91 -8.09
C GLY A 102 -19.35 3.28 -9.19
N ASN A 103 -18.06 2.96 -9.02
CA ASN A 103 -17.02 3.32 -10.01
C ASN A 103 -16.24 2.13 -10.61
N SER A 104 -16.35 0.94 -10.01
CA SER A 104 -15.52 -0.20 -10.37
C SER A 104 -16.01 -1.02 -11.55
N TRP A 105 -15.10 -1.84 -12.07
CA TRP A 105 -15.26 -2.58 -13.32
C TRP A 105 -15.44 -4.09 -13.12
N PHE A 106 -15.15 -4.57 -11.91
CA PHE A 106 -15.55 -5.88 -11.40
C PHE A 106 -16.62 -5.76 -10.31
N PRO A 107 -17.45 -6.81 -10.10
CA PRO A 107 -18.34 -6.88 -8.95
C PRO A 107 -17.54 -6.94 -7.63
N ASP A 108 -18.23 -6.65 -6.53
CA ASP A 108 -17.66 -6.60 -5.18
C ASP A 108 -16.96 -7.91 -4.78
N THR A 109 -17.40 -9.07 -5.30
CA THR A 109 -16.72 -10.38 -5.14
C THR A 109 -15.30 -10.45 -5.74
N ALA A 110 -14.79 -9.39 -6.37
CA ALA A 110 -13.38 -9.28 -6.75
C ALA A 110 -12.49 -8.72 -5.62
N GLU A 111 -13.09 -8.11 -4.59
CA GLU A 111 -12.45 -7.70 -3.33
C GLU A 111 -11.80 -8.87 -2.61
N ASP A 112 -12.46 -10.04 -2.64
CA ASP A 112 -11.94 -11.32 -2.13
C ASP A 112 -10.54 -11.67 -2.65
N PHE A 113 -10.13 -11.12 -3.79
CA PHE A 113 -8.84 -11.41 -4.45
C PHE A 113 -7.82 -10.27 -4.35
N VAL A 114 -8.14 -9.19 -3.62
CA VAL A 114 -7.22 -8.07 -3.36
C VAL A 114 -6.04 -8.54 -2.52
N ASN A 115 -4.83 -8.14 -2.93
CA ASN A 115 -3.55 -8.64 -2.40
C ASN A 115 -3.42 -10.18 -2.45
N LYS A 116 -4.25 -10.82 -3.29
CA LYS A 116 -4.34 -12.27 -3.55
C LYS A 116 -4.44 -12.50 -5.06
N ASP A 117 -3.83 -11.64 -5.90
CA ASP A 117 -3.98 -11.66 -7.37
C ASP A 117 -3.56 -13.01 -8.00
N ASN A 118 -2.69 -13.77 -7.34
CA ASN A 118 -2.32 -15.13 -7.75
C ASN A 118 -3.46 -16.16 -7.59
N GLN A 119 -4.45 -15.89 -6.74
CA GLN A 119 -5.66 -16.70 -6.51
C GLN A 119 -6.82 -16.35 -7.46
N PHE A 120 -6.74 -15.21 -8.17
CA PHE A 120 -7.74 -14.79 -9.15
C PHE A 120 -7.89 -15.88 -10.24
N PRO A 121 -9.07 -16.44 -10.52
CA PRO A 121 -9.17 -17.65 -11.37
C PRO A 121 -8.92 -17.42 -12.87
N PHE A 122 -8.59 -16.20 -13.28
CA PHE A 122 -8.22 -15.77 -14.62
C PHE A 122 -7.35 -14.51 -14.56
N ASP A 123 -6.95 -13.97 -15.71
CA ASP A 123 -6.20 -12.72 -15.86
C ASP A 123 -6.79 -11.86 -17.01
N SER A 124 -6.29 -10.64 -17.22
CA SER A 124 -6.77 -9.79 -18.33
C SER A 124 -6.58 -10.44 -19.71
N SER A 125 -5.55 -11.28 -19.86
CA SER A 125 -5.32 -12.07 -21.08
C SER A 125 -6.50 -12.98 -21.44
N ASP A 126 -7.18 -13.55 -20.45
CA ASP A 126 -8.32 -14.45 -20.70
C ASP A 126 -9.54 -13.66 -21.19
N ILE A 127 -9.76 -12.45 -20.64
CA ILE A 127 -10.86 -11.57 -21.03
C ILE A 127 -10.65 -11.06 -22.47
N ILE A 128 -9.41 -10.71 -22.82
CA ILE A 128 -9.03 -10.34 -24.19
C ILE A 128 -9.20 -11.54 -25.14
N ALA A 129 -8.87 -12.76 -24.69
CA ALA A 129 -9.02 -13.98 -25.48
C ALA A 129 -10.47 -14.33 -25.82
N LEU A 130 -11.46 -13.93 -25.02
CA LEU A 130 -12.90 -14.08 -25.34
C LEU A 130 -13.35 -13.26 -26.58
N VAL A 131 -12.54 -12.29 -27.02
CA VAL A 131 -12.80 -11.55 -28.26
C VAL A 131 -12.42 -12.38 -29.50
N ALA A 132 -11.51 -13.35 -29.38
CA ALA A 132 -10.99 -14.13 -30.48
C ALA A 132 -12.08 -14.91 -31.25
N PRO A 133 -11.96 -15.09 -32.59
CA PRO A 133 -10.90 -14.59 -33.47
C PRO A 133 -11.15 -13.16 -34.01
N ARG A 134 -12.10 -12.41 -33.45
CA ARG A 134 -12.53 -11.10 -33.97
C ARG A 134 -11.47 -10.02 -33.70
N PRO A 135 -11.30 -9.01 -34.56
CA PRO A 135 -10.32 -7.94 -34.37
C PRO A 135 -10.35 -7.28 -32.97
N PHE A 136 -9.24 -7.37 -32.25
CA PHE A 136 -8.97 -6.65 -31.01
C PHE A 136 -7.76 -5.74 -31.21
N PHE A 137 -7.96 -4.43 -31.12
CA PHE A 137 -6.89 -3.45 -31.27
C PHE A 137 -6.92 -2.42 -30.14
N VAL A 138 -5.90 -2.46 -29.27
CA VAL A 138 -5.81 -1.56 -28.11
C VAL A 138 -4.71 -0.52 -28.30
N LEU A 139 -5.03 0.72 -27.90
CA LEU A 139 -4.12 1.86 -27.82
C LEU A 139 -3.77 2.11 -26.35
N THR A 140 -2.54 2.51 -26.02
CA THR A 140 -2.19 2.93 -24.66
C THR A 140 -1.09 4.00 -24.64
N GLY A 141 -1.19 4.96 -23.71
CA GLY A 141 -0.24 6.07 -23.56
C GLY A 141 0.83 5.73 -22.53
N ILE A 142 2.12 5.77 -22.91
CA ILE A 142 3.20 5.37 -22.01
C ILE A 142 3.51 6.39 -20.92
N ASP A 143 3.15 7.67 -21.12
CA ASP A 143 3.35 8.75 -20.15
C ASP A 143 2.24 8.78 -19.09
N ALA A 144 1.11 8.14 -19.39
CA ALA A 144 0.08 7.82 -18.41
C ALA A 144 0.49 6.55 -17.65
N HIS A 145 1.44 6.68 -16.72
CA HIS A 145 2.02 5.55 -15.97
C HIS A 145 0.94 4.65 -15.32
N TRP A 146 -0.14 5.25 -14.79
CA TRP A 146 -1.33 4.60 -14.22
C TRP A 146 -2.10 3.64 -15.16
N LEU A 147 -1.71 3.52 -16.43
CA LEU A 147 -2.26 2.52 -17.35
C LEU A 147 -1.58 1.15 -17.25
N GLY A 148 -0.52 1.01 -16.45
CA GLY A 148 0.15 -0.28 -16.23
C GLY A 148 0.71 -0.89 -17.53
N ASN A 149 1.29 -0.03 -18.37
CA ASN A 149 1.52 -0.28 -19.79
C ASN A 149 2.24 -1.60 -20.12
N GLU A 150 3.23 -2.02 -19.31
CA GLU A 150 3.91 -3.31 -19.49
C GLU A 150 2.99 -4.51 -19.26
N GLY A 151 2.31 -4.57 -18.11
CA GLY A 151 1.32 -5.60 -17.80
C GLY A 151 0.17 -5.62 -18.80
N GLY A 152 -0.16 -4.47 -19.39
CA GLY A 152 -1.10 -4.34 -20.51
C GLY A 152 -0.62 -4.99 -21.79
N VAL A 153 0.63 -4.74 -22.20
CA VAL A 153 1.22 -5.40 -23.37
C VAL A 153 1.40 -6.91 -23.10
N ALA A 154 1.83 -7.30 -21.91
CA ALA A 154 2.03 -8.70 -21.51
C ALA A 154 0.74 -9.51 -21.64
N ALA A 155 -0.40 -9.00 -21.15
CA ALA A 155 -1.70 -9.65 -21.28
C ALA A 155 -2.14 -9.80 -22.75
N VAL A 156 -1.89 -8.79 -23.60
CA VAL A 156 -2.22 -8.86 -25.04
C VAL A 156 -1.32 -9.85 -25.78
N GLN A 157 -0.04 -9.93 -25.43
CA GLN A 157 0.87 -10.95 -25.96
C GLN A 157 0.43 -12.37 -25.55
N ALA A 158 0.05 -12.58 -24.29
CA ALA A 158 -0.50 -13.86 -23.83
C ALA A 158 -1.81 -14.24 -24.55
N ALA A 159 -2.76 -13.31 -24.67
CA ALA A 159 -4.01 -13.52 -25.38
C ALA A 159 -3.80 -13.87 -26.87
N SER A 160 -2.70 -13.40 -27.49
CA SER A 160 -2.37 -13.71 -28.88
C SER A 160 -2.14 -15.20 -29.16
N GLU A 161 -1.77 -16.00 -28.15
CA GLU A 161 -1.65 -17.45 -28.32
C GLU A 161 -2.99 -18.12 -28.62
N VAL A 162 -4.07 -17.60 -28.03
CA VAL A 162 -5.44 -18.10 -28.25
C VAL A 162 -5.92 -17.73 -29.65
N TYR A 163 -5.73 -16.48 -30.07
CA TYR A 163 -5.99 -16.05 -31.47
C TYR A 163 -5.27 -16.95 -32.46
N ALA A 164 -3.96 -17.12 -32.29
CA ALA A 164 -3.14 -17.93 -33.17
C ALA A 164 -3.41 -19.45 -33.06
N TYR A 165 -4.21 -19.91 -32.09
CA TYR A 165 -4.61 -21.30 -31.89
C TYR A 165 -6.00 -21.60 -32.49
N ILE A 166 -6.98 -20.72 -32.24
CA ILE A 166 -8.37 -20.95 -32.69
C ILE A 166 -8.66 -20.41 -34.10
N GLY A 167 -7.88 -19.43 -34.59
CA GLY A 167 -8.13 -18.81 -35.90
C GLY A 167 -8.03 -19.80 -37.06
N GLU A 168 -9.07 -19.84 -37.90
CA GLU A 168 -9.16 -20.79 -39.02
C GLU A 168 -8.18 -20.43 -40.14
N ASP A 169 -7.91 -19.13 -40.35
CA ASP A 169 -6.92 -18.64 -41.32
C ASP A 169 -5.90 -17.63 -40.77
N GLU A 170 -4.93 -17.26 -41.59
CA GLU A 170 -3.80 -16.39 -41.23
C GLU A 170 -4.23 -15.00 -40.72
N THR A 171 -5.35 -14.47 -41.19
CA THR A 171 -5.88 -13.18 -40.73
C THR A 171 -6.48 -13.29 -39.34
N GLU A 172 -7.28 -14.33 -39.09
CA GLU A 172 -7.87 -14.60 -37.77
C GLU A 172 -6.80 -14.86 -36.70
N ARG A 173 -5.74 -15.59 -37.06
CA ARG A 173 -4.61 -15.88 -36.16
C ARG A 173 -3.84 -14.64 -35.73
N ASN A 174 -3.93 -13.56 -36.50
CA ASN A 174 -3.22 -12.30 -36.29
C ASN A 174 -4.19 -11.12 -36.14
N ASN A 175 -5.40 -11.35 -35.62
CA ASN A 175 -6.44 -10.32 -35.41
C ASN A 175 -6.28 -9.53 -34.10
N ILE A 176 -5.11 -9.53 -33.47
CA ILE A 176 -4.86 -8.92 -32.15
C ILE A 176 -3.59 -8.06 -32.12
N ALA A 177 -3.67 -6.83 -31.61
CA ALA A 177 -2.49 -5.99 -31.37
C ALA A 177 -2.68 -4.93 -30.27
N VAL A 178 -1.54 -4.54 -29.67
CA VAL A 178 -1.39 -3.42 -28.73
C VAL A 178 -0.42 -2.38 -29.27
N ARG A 179 -0.80 -1.10 -29.16
CA ARG A 179 0.02 0.04 -29.57
C ARG A 179 0.27 0.97 -28.38
N ALA A 180 1.32 0.68 -27.62
CA ALA A 180 1.85 1.57 -26.59
C ALA A 180 2.72 2.66 -27.24
N ARG A 181 2.42 3.93 -26.97
CA ARG A 181 2.99 5.09 -27.68
C ARG A 181 3.26 6.28 -26.75
N GLU A 182 4.27 7.10 -27.09
CA GLU A 182 4.54 8.41 -26.48
C GLU A 182 3.31 9.31 -26.56
N SER A 183 2.73 9.62 -25.40
CA SER A 183 1.52 10.41 -25.16
C SER A 183 1.02 10.28 -23.72
N ASP A 184 0.45 11.38 -23.24
CA ASP A 184 -0.49 11.48 -22.12
C ASP A 184 -1.80 10.69 -22.38
N HIS A 185 -2.68 10.66 -21.38
CA HIS A 185 -3.92 9.87 -21.37
C HIS A 185 -5.01 10.40 -22.34
N VAL A 186 -4.83 10.22 -23.67
CA VAL A 186 -5.69 10.79 -24.72
C VAL A 186 -5.75 9.91 -25.97
N LEU A 187 -6.93 9.73 -26.57
CA LEU A 187 -7.07 9.19 -27.93
C LEU A 187 -6.66 10.23 -29.00
N TYR A 188 -5.55 10.01 -29.71
CA TYR A 188 -5.01 10.97 -30.67
C TYR A 188 -5.56 10.78 -32.09
N LYS A 189 -5.63 11.88 -32.86
CA LYS A 189 -6.01 11.87 -34.29
C LYS A 189 -5.10 10.97 -35.15
N ARG A 190 -3.84 10.76 -34.73
CA ARG A 190 -2.88 9.85 -35.38
C ARG A 190 -3.25 8.37 -35.28
N ASP A 191 -4.13 7.99 -34.36
CA ASP A 191 -4.54 6.59 -34.16
C ASP A 191 -5.72 6.19 -35.06
N ILE A 192 -6.58 7.16 -35.38
CA ILE A 192 -7.77 6.99 -36.23
C ILE A 192 -7.49 6.34 -37.61
N PRO A 193 -6.35 6.58 -38.30
CA PRO A 193 -5.93 5.81 -39.47
C PRO A 193 -5.94 4.28 -39.30
N PHE A 194 -5.51 3.75 -38.14
CA PHE A 194 -5.48 2.32 -37.86
C PHE A 194 -6.90 1.78 -37.60
N VAL A 195 -7.71 2.54 -36.85
CA VAL A 195 -9.15 2.27 -36.67
C VAL A 195 -9.86 2.14 -38.01
N ILE A 196 -9.66 3.11 -38.90
CA ILE A 196 -10.29 3.16 -40.22
C ILE A 196 -9.78 2.03 -41.12
N ALA A 197 -8.52 1.60 -41.02
CA ALA A 197 -8.01 0.46 -41.78
C ALA A 197 -8.73 -0.85 -41.42
N ILE A 198 -8.95 -1.11 -40.12
CA ILE A 198 -9.71 -2.30 -39.65
C ILE A 198 -11.18 -2.20 -40.11
N MET A 199 -11.82 -1.03 -39.95
CA MET A 199 -13.20 -0.82 -40.42
C MET A 199 -13.34 -0.96 -41.95
N ASP A 200 -12.42 -0.39 -42.74
CA ASP A 200 -12.41 -0.54 -44.20
C ASP A 200 -12.22 -2.00 -44.62
N ARG A 201 -11.58 -2.85 -43.80
CA ARG A 201 -11.50 -4.30 -44.00
C ARG A 201 -12.82 -4.99 -43.69
N GLU A 202 -13.22 -5.06 -42.40
CA GLU A 202 -14.36 -5.86 -41.93
C GLU A 202 -15.72 -5.41 -42.51
N ILE A 203 -16.02 -4.11 -42.44
CA ILE A 203 -17.36 -3.57 -42.66
C ILE A 203 -17.67 -3.40 -44.16
N LYS A 204 -16.61 -3.24 -44.98
CA LYS A 204 -16.68 -2.54 -46.26
C LYS A 204 -16.08 -3.31 -47.44
N GLN A 205 -15.01 -4.07 -47.25
CA GLN A 205 -14.27 -4.74 -48.34
C GLN A 205 -14.35 -6.27 -48.27
N LYS A 206 -15.41 -6.85 -48.84
CA LYS A 206 -15.71 -8.29 -48.79
C LYS A 206 -14.61 -9.25 -49.30
N ASN A 207 -13.60 -8.75 -50.01
CA ASN A 207 -12.57 -9.55 -50.70
C ASN A 207 -11.12 -9.08 -50.45
N VAL A 208 -10.87 -8.14 -49.52
CA VAL A 208 -9.53 -7.57 -49.29
C VAL A 208 -9.12 -7.85 -47.84
N LYS A 209 -7.97 -8.51 -47.65
CA LYS A 209 -7.42 -8.84 -46.32
C LYS A 209 -6.42 -7.81 -45.78
N SER A 210 -5.77 -7.04 -46.66
CA SER A 210 -4.77 -6.03 -46.31
C SER A 210 -5.39 -4.80 -45.63
N LEU A 211 -4.68 -4.27 -44.64
CA LEU A 211 -5.03 -3.11 -43.84
C LEU A 211 -4.32 -1.87 -44.40
N HIS A 212 -5.08 -1.01 -45.09
CA HIS A 212 -4.59 0.19 -45.76
C HIS A 212 -4.61 1.41 -44.83
N VAL A 213 -3.56 1.59 -44.03
CA VAL A 213 -3.43 2.75 -43.12
C VAL A 213 -3.06 3.99 -43.94
N LYS A 214 -3.93 5.00 -43.91
CA LYS A 214 -3.79 6.25 -44.69
C LYS A 214 -3.32 7.39 -43.79
N ASP A 215 -2.36 8.17 -44.25
CA ASP A 215 -2.10 9.46 -43.62
C ASP A 215 -3.30 10.40 -43.85
N LEU A 216 -3.88 10.90 -42.77
CA LEU A 216 -4.99 11.85 -42.78
C LEU A 216 -4.51 13.30 -42.56
N PHE A 217 -3.23 13.49 -42.24
CA PHE A 217 -2.60 14.78 -41.94
C PHE A 217 -1.23 14.95 -42.64
N PRO A 218 -1.10 14.68 -43.96
CA PRO A 218 0.19 14.69 -44.66
C PRO A 218 0.90 16.05 -44.69
N ASP A 219 0.15 17.14 -44.49
CA ASP A 219 0.69 18.50 -44.37
C ASP A 219 1.00 18.91 -42.91
N GLY A 220 0.92 17.97 -41.95
CA GLY A 220 1.26 18.17 -40.54
C GLY A 220 0.25 18.97 -39.70
N VAL A 221 -0.84 19.50 -40.29
CA VAL A 221 -1.75 20.50 -39.69
C VAL A 221 -2.66 20.01 -38.53
N GLY A 222 -2.28 18.93 -37.85
CA GLY A 222 -2.92 18.44 -36.62
C GLY A 222 -2.35 19.09 -35.35
N LEU A 223 -3.06 18.95 -34.23
CA LEU A 223 -2.50 19.27 -32.92
C LEU A 223 -1.27 18.36 -32.69
N GLY A 224 -0.10 18.97 -32.51
CA GLY A 224 1.17 18.28 -32.25
C GLY A 224 2.04 17.93 -33.47
N ASN A 225 1.70 18.36 -34.69
CA ASN A 225 2.47 18.09 -35.93
C ASN A 225 2.71 16.59 -36.30
N MET A 226 2.14 15.64 -35.56
CA MET A 226 2.37 14.20 -35.76
C MET A 226 1.46 13.61 -36.85
N SER A 227 2.08 13.08 -37.92
CA SER A 227 1.44 12.17 -38.88
C SER A 227 2.11 10.79 -38.83
N TYR A 228 1.44 9.76 -39.32
CA TYR A 228 2.06 8.47 -39.64
C TYR A 228 2.12 8.30 -41.16
N PRO A 229 3.22 7.79 -41.73
CA PRO A 229 3.29 7.52 -43.16
C PRO A 229 2.23 6.50 -43.57
N ALA A 230 1.56 6.75 -44.69
CA ALA A 230 0.62 5.79 -45.27
C ALA A 230 1.35 4.47 -45.57
N LYS A 231 0.83 3.37 -45.04
CA LYS A 231 1.46 2.04 -45.13
C LYS A 231 0.38 0.96 -45.17
N ASP A 232 0.62 -0.04 -46.00
CA ASP A 232 -0.15 -1.27 -46.03
C ASP A 232 0.47 -2.30 -45.06
N TYR A 233 -0.41 -3.04 -44.38
CA TYR A 233 -0.07 -4.13 -43.45
C TYR A 233 -0.93 -5.35 -43.82
N ASP A 234 -0.45 -6.56 -43.57
CA ASP A 234 -1.18 -7.78 -43.95
C ASP A 234 -2.17 -8.19 -42.85
N HIS A 235 -1.82 -7.99 -41.57
CA HIS A 235 -2.60 -8.41 -40.41
C HIS A 235 -2.69 -7.33 -39.32
N VAL A 236 -3.65 -7.47 -38.37
CA VAL A 236 -3.77 -6.53 -37.24
C VAL A 236 -2.56 -6.64 -36.31
N GLY A 237 -2.01 -7.85 -36.15
CA GLY A 237 -0.77 -8.11 -35.40
C GLY A 237 0.43 -7.27 -35.84
N ASP A 238 0.47 -6.83 -37.10
CA ASP A 238 1.54 -5.96 -37.63
C ASP A 238 1.44 -4.52 -37.10
N PHE A 239 0.36 -4.16 -36.40
CA PHE A 239 0.20 -2.87 -35.72
C PHE A 239 0.84 -2.83 -34.32
N ASN A 240 1.32 -3.98 -33.80
CA ASN A 240 1.97 -4.06 -32.49
C ASN A 240 3.16 -3.09 -32.42
N SER A 241 3.25 -2.33 -31.31
CA SER A 241 4.33 -1.37 -31.08
C SER A 241 4.39 -1.03 -29.60
N TYR A 242 5.59 -1.09 -29.03
CA TYR A 242 5.89 -0.70 -27.64
C TYR A 242 7.40 -0.43 -27.48
N PRO A 243 7.84 0.52 -26.63
CA PRO A 243 9.24 0.97 -26.54
C PRO A 243 10.07 0.26 -25.45
N PHE A 244 9.49 -0.70 -24.74
CA PHE A 244 10.09 -1.49 -23.65
C PHE A 244 9.99 -2.98 -23.97
N GLU A 245 10.85 -3.81 -23.38
CA GLU A 245 10.75 -5.27 -23.50
C GLU A 245 9.95 -5.88 -22.36
N ILE A 246 9.03 -6.79 -22.68
CA ILE A 246 8.22 -7.50 -21.70
C ILE A 246 9.04 -8.58 -21.03
N ASN A 247 9.09 -8.59 -19.70
CA ASN A 247 9.70 -9.70 -18.98
C ASN A 247 8.80 -10.94 -19.08
N SER A 248 9.25 -11.93 -19.86
CA SER A 248 8.49 -13.14 -20.15
C SER A 248 8.54 -14.21 -19.05
N SER A 249 9.29 -14.01 -17.95
CA SER A 249 9.23 -14.88 -16.77
C SER A 249 7.81 -14.96 -16.16
N TYR A 250 7.07 -13.85 -16.20
CA TYR A 250 5.69 -13.73 -15.71
C TYR A 250 4.61 -14.26 -16.66
N LEU A 251 4.98 -14.95 -17.76
CA LEU A 251 4.06 -15.50 -18.74
C LEU A 251 4.12 -17.05 -18.74
N PRO A 252 3.66 -17.75 -17.68
CA PRO A 252 3.75 -19.20 -17.51
C PRO A 252 2.77 -20.00 -18.40
N TRP A 253 2.48 -19.49 -19.60
CA TRP A 253 1.47 -19.99 -20.51
C TRP A 253 2.12 -20.50 -21.80
N SER A 254 1.71 -21.67 -22.27
CA SER A 254 1.93 -22.08 -23.66
C SER A 254 0.83 -23.02 -24.13
N ARG A 255 0.29 -22.78 -25.31
CA ARG A 255 -0.64 -23.70 -25.98
C ARG A 255 0.03 -25.05 -26.37
N PRO A 256 -0.74 -26.15 -26.61
CA PRO A 256 -0.18 -27.51 -26.73
C PRO A 256 0.87 -27.73 -27.83
N ASP A 257 0.84 -26.96 -28.92
CA ASP A 257 1.81 -27.02 -30.03
C ASP A 257 3.04 -26.13 -29.84
N LYS A 258 3.11 -25.34 -28.75
CA LYS A 258 4.33 -24.65 -28.28
C LYS A 258 4.92 -25.36 -27.04
N TYR A 259 6.18 -25.09 -26.73
CA TYR A 259 6.79 -25.58 -25.49
C TYR A 259 6.41 -24.68 -24.31
N THR A 260 6.14 -25.26 -23.13
CA THR A 260 6.15 -24.46 -21.89
C THR A 260 7.59 -24.06 -21.58
N LEU A 261 7.79 -22.86 -21.04
CA LEU A 261 9.06 -22.47 -20.41
C LEU A 261 8.77 -21.37 -19.38
N TRP A 262 9.22 -21.56 -18.15
CA TRP A 262 9.25 -20.53 -17.11
C TRP A 262 10.34 -20.85 -16.08
N THR A 263 10.66 -19.87 -15.22
CA THR A 263 11.53 -20.02 -14.05
C THR A 263 11.03 -19.09 -12.94
N ALA A 264 11.32 -19.42 -11.69
CA ALA A 264 11.09 -18.55 -10.54
C ALA A 264 12.32 -17.64 -10.21
N GLN A 265 13.46 -17.85 -10.87
CA GLN A 265 14.61 -16.94 -10.75
C GLN A 265 14.41 -15.71 -11.66
N GLU A 266 14.20 -14.54 -11.04
CA GLU A 266 14.12 -13.25 -11.73
C GLU A 266 15.50 -12.55 -11.80
N ASN A 267 16.20 -12.53 -10.67
CA ASN A 267 17.53 -11.92 -10.48
C ASN A 267 18.42 -12.88 -9.64
N PHE A 268 19.76 -12.76 -9.73
CA PHE A 268 20.73 -13.43 -8.83
C PHE A 268 22.04 -12.64 -8.68
N LEU A 269 22.82 -12.91 -7.64
CA LEU A 269 24.06 -12.17 -7.33
C LEU A 269 25.24 -12.53 -8.25
N VAL A 270 25.95 -11.50 -8.74
CA VAL A 270 27.20 -11.61 -9.50
C VAL A 270 28.36 -12.10 -8.63
N GLY A 271 29.20 -12.98 -9.17
CA GLY A 271 30.36 -13.53 -8.46
C GLY A 271 30.03 -14.61 -7.42
N TYR A 272 28.77 -15.04 -7.32
CA TYR A 272 28.34 -16.10 -6.41
C TYR A 272 27.86 -17.34 -7.18
N PRO A 273 28.20 -18.58 -6.75
CA PRO A 273 27.68 -19.79 -7.38
C PRO A 273 26.16 -19.90 -7.20
N VAL A 274 25.42 -20.19 -8.28
CA VAL A 274 23.96 -20.25 -8.24
C VAL A 274 23.42 -21.45 -9.02
N THR A 275 22.37 -22.07 -8.48
CA THR A 275 21.57 -23.07 -9.20
C THR A 275 20.28 -22.42 -9.73
N ILE A 276 20.09 -22.46 -11.04
CA ILE A 276 18.89 -21.99 -11.74
C ILE A 276 18.00 -23.20 -12.07
N THR A 277 16.70 -23.07 -11.82
CA THR A 277 15.69 -24.08 -12.13
C THR A 277 14.75 -23.54 -13.20
N ALA A 278 14.68 -24.21 -14.35
CA ALA A 278 13.72 -23.93 -15.41
C ALA A 278 12.70 -25.06 -15.53
N HIS A 279 11.44 -24.73 -15.75
CA HIS A 279 10.35 -25.69 -15.91
C HIS A 279 9.85 -25.68 -17.36
N SER A 280 9.86 -26.84 -18.02
CA SER A 280 9.54 -26.96 -19.45
C SER A 280 9.13 -28.38 -19.86
N ASN A 281 8.18 -28.46 -20.80
CA ASN A 281 7.85 -29.69 -21.54
C ASN A 281 8.65 -29.84 -22.86
N ALA A 282 9.74 -29.08 -23.01
CA ALA A 282 10.74 -29.30 -24.05
C ALA A 282 11.61 -30.53 -23.74
N PRO A 283 12.16 -31.21 -24.77
CA PRO A 283 13.11 -32.29 -24.56
C PRO A 283 14.50 -31.80 -24.14
N ASP A 284 14.80 -30.50 -24.33
CA ASP A 284 16.00 -29.84 -23.81
C ASP A 284 15.71 -28.34 -23.57
N VAL A 285 16.44 -27.76 -22.62
CA VAL A 285 16.42 -26.32 -22.31
C VAL A 285 17.87 -25.86 -22.13
N LYS A 286 18.19 -24.72 -22.71
CA LYS A 286 19.53 -24.14 -22.68
C LYS A 286 19.51 -22.77 -22.04
N LEU A 287 20.53 -22.50 -21.24
CA LEU A 287 20.79 -21.19 -20.65
C LEU A 287 21.87 -20.49 -21.48
N TYR A 288 21.65 -19.23 -21.83
CA TYR A 288 22.64 -18.38 -22.51
C TYR A 288 23.02 -17.22 -21.59
N MET A 289 24.33 -17.01 -21.45
CA MET A 289 24.94 -15.91 -20.71
C MET A 289 24.83 -14.57 -21.47
N PRO A 290 25.09 -13.41 -20.83
CA PRO A 290 24.98 -12.09 -21.47
C PRO A 290 25.89 -11.87 -22.69
N ASP A 291 26.96 -12.66 -22.84
CA ASP A 291 27.87 -12.66 -23.99
C ASP A 291 27.42 -13.63 -25.11
N GLY A 292 26.37 -14.42 -24.88
CA GLY A 292 25.88 -15.48 -25.76
C GLY A 292 26.44 -16.87 -25.49
N THR A 293 27.25 -17.08 -24.45
CA THR A 293 27.81 -18.40 -24.09
C THR A 293 26.70 -19.37 -23.64
N GLU A 294 26.63 -20.54 -24.28
CA GLU A 294 25.64 -21.60 -23.99
C GLU A 294 26.07 -22.46 -22.78
N ILE A 295 25.18 -22.60 -21.80
CA ILE A 295 25.28 -23.45 -20.62
C ILE A 295 24.17 -24.51 -20.69
N SER A 296 24.56 -25.79 -20.67
CA SER A 296 23.62 -26.92 -20.62
C SER A 296 23.19 -27.21 -19.18
N ALA A 297 21.99 -27.79 -19.00
CA ALA A 297 21.57 -28.27 -17.69
C ALA A 297 22.49 -29.40 -17.17
N ARG A 298 22.85 -29.34 -15.89
CA ARG A 298 23.57 -30.41 -15.18
C ARG A 298 22.74 -31.67 -15.10
N SER A 299 21.44 -31.50 -14.88
CA SER A 299 20.48 -32.58 -14.63
C SER A 299 19.07 -32.11 -14.98
N HIS A 300 18.24 -33.05 -15.43
CA HIS A 300 16.82 -32.85 -15.71
C HIS A 300 16.02 -34.05 -15.17
N ASP A 301 14.88 -33.79 -14.55
CA ASP A 301 13.91 -34.81 -14.13
C ASP A 301 12.47 -34.29 -14.36
N GLY A 302 11.58 -35.14 -14.85
CA GLY A 302 10.19 -34.78 -15.18
C GLY A 302 10.05 -33.66 -16.22
N GLU A 303 9.83 -32.43 -15.74
CA GLU A 303 9.78 -31.18 -16.53
C GLU A 303 10.76 -30.12 -15.98
N GLU A 304 11.63 -30.46 -15.03
CA GLU A 304 12.55 -29.54 -14.35
C GLU A 304 13.97 -29.65 -14.92
N PHE A 305 14.61 -28.52 -15.22
CA PHE A 305 15.97 -28.42 -15.76
C PHE A 305 16.84 -27.61 -14.81
N ILE A 306 17.94 -28.20 -14.34
CA ILE A 306 18.81 -27.64 -13.31
C ILE A 306 20.14 -27.22 -13.93
N PHE A 307 20.48 -25.94 -13.87
CA PHE A 307 21.75 -25.37 -14.32
C PHE A 307 22.53 -24.88 -13.11
N ASP A 308 23.81 -25.22 -13.00
CA ASP A 308 24.70 -24.60 -12.02
C ASP A 308 25.62 -23.60 -12.75
N LEU A 309 25.68 -22.37 -12.25
CA LEU A 309 26.68 -21.38 -12.61
C LEU A 309 27.73 -21.30 -11.50
N THR A 310 29.01 -21.33 -11.87
CA THR A 310 30.09 -20.96 -10.94
C THR A 310 30.16 -19.45 -10.74
N ALA A 311 30.89 -18.99 -9.72
CA ALA A 311 31.14 -17.57 -9.46
C ALA A 311 31.62 -16.81 -10.72
N ASP A 312 32.58 -17.37 -11.47
CA ASP A 312 33.11 -16.80 -12.72
C ASP A 312 32.10 -16.77 -13.88
N GLN A 313 31.01 -17.54 -13.78
CA GLN A 313 29.92 -17.57 -14.77
C GLN A 313 28.72 -16.72 -14.36
N ALA A 314 28.59 -16.38 -13.08
CA ALA A 314 27.62 -15.41 -12.57
C ALA A 314 28.09 -13.98 -12.88
N VAL A 315 28.13 -13.63 -14.18
CA VAL A 315 28.57 -12.31 -14.68
C VAL A 315 27.40 -11.37 -14.93
N TYR A 316 27.61 -10.07 -14.70
CA TYR A 316 26.55 -9.05 -14.77
C TYR A 316 25.82 -9.00 -16.12
N GLY A 317 24.49 -8.85 -16.08
CA GLY A 317 23.65 -8.64 -17.25
C GLY A 317 22.55 -9.69 -17.41
N ARG A 318 21.95 -9.73 -18.60
CA ARG A 318 20.74 -10.51 -18.92
C ARG A 318 21.06 -11.89 -19.50
N TYR A 319 20.35 -12.89 -18.98
CA TYR A 319 20.42 -14.29 -19.38
C TYR A 319 19.15 -14.69 -20.13
N GLU A 320 19.28 -15.68 -21.01
CA GLU A 320 18.16 -16.28 -21.75
C GLU A 320 18.08 -17.78 -21.45
N LEU A 321 16.99 -18.24 -20.83
CA LEU A 321 16.56 -19.63 -20.97
C LEU A 321 15.85 -19.77 -22.32
N ARG A 322 16.23 -20.75 -23.14
CA ARG A 322 15.55 -21.06 -24.41
C ARG A 322 15.35 -22.56 -24.58
N THR A 323 14.16 -22.96 -25.02
CA THR A 323 13.86 -24.36 -25.38
C THR A 323 14.57 -24.78 -26.67
N ASP A 324 15.04 -26.03 -26.72
CA ASP A 324 15.66 -26.65 -27.89
C ASP A 324 14.97 -28.01 -28.19
N GLY A 325 15.18 -28.53 -29.40
CA GLY A 325 14.95 -29.95 -29.68
C GLY A 325 13.65 -30.36 -30.38
N GLY A 326 13.08 -29.60 -31.33
CA GLY A 326 12.23 -30.25 -32.33
C GLY A 326 11.24 -29.43 -33.14
N SER A 327 10.00 -29.93 -33.17
CA SER A 327 8.94 -29.54 -34.12
C SER A 327 7.92 -28.56 -33.56
N LYS A 328 8.04 -28.19 -32.29
CA LYS A 328 7.31 -27.05 -31.70
C LYS A 328 8.18 -25.79 -31.84
N GLU A 329 7.56 -24.63 -31.70
CA GLU A 329 8.24 -23.32 -31.72
C GLU A 329 9.18 -23.15 -30.51
N ASN A 330 10.41 -22.66 -30.74
CA ASN A 330 11.34 -22.30 -29.67
C ASN A 330 10.76 -21.17 -28.82
N ARG A 331 11.01 -21.20 -27.51
CA ARG A 331 10.49 -20.25 -26.54
C ARG A 331 11.62 -19.75 -25.64
N SER A 332 11.59 -18.47 -25.30
CA SER A 332 12.63 -17.81 -24.52
C SER A 332 12.07 -17.06 -23.31
N VAL A 333 12.72 -17.25 -22.16
CA VAL A 333 12.46 -16.56 -20.90
C VAL A 333 13.74 -15.86 -20.46
N PHE A 334 13.62 -14.63 -19.96
CA PHE A 334 14.77 -13.80 -19.60
C PHE A 334 14.78 -13.45 -18.11
N PHE A 335 15.98 -13.32 -17.57
CA PHE A 335 16.28 -13.03 -16.16
C PHE A 335 17.69 -12.41 -16.07
N ALA A 336 18.18 -11.97 -14.90
CA ALA A 336 19.46 -11.24 -14.82
C ALA A 336 20.38 -11.67 -13.67
N ALA A 337 21.69 -11.43 -13.85
CA ALA A 337 22.64 -11.36 -12.75
C ALA A 337 22.97 -9.89 -12.44
N VAL A 338 23.00 -9.55 -11.16
CA VAL A 338 23.07 -8.18 -10.64
C VAL A 338 24.20 -8.04 -9.61
N SER A 339 24.78 -6.85 -9.46
CA SER A 339 25.83 -6.61 -8.46
C SER A 339 25.26 -6.60 -7.04
N LEU A 340 26.09 -6.75 -5.99
CA LEU A 340 25.57 -6.60 -4.61
C LEU A 340 24.98 -5.20 -4.39
N ALA A 341 25.66 -4.18 -4.91
CA ALA A 341 25.19 -2.79 -4.88
C ALA A 341 23.84 -2.61 -5.60
N ASP A 342 23.55 -3.40 -6.63
CA ASP A 342 22.24 -3.45 -7.27
C ASP A 342 21.21 -4.25 -6.46
N SER A 343 21.55 -5.43 -5.93
CA SER A 343 20.62 -6.21 -5.09
C SER A 343 20.13 -5.40 -3.88
N LEU A 344 21.05 -4.73 -3.18
CA LEU A 344 20.80 -3.93 -1.97
C LEU A 344 20.42 -2.47 -2.27
N ARG A 345 20.16 -2.14 -3.54
CA ARG A 345 19.95 -0.78 -4.05
C ARG A 345 18.69 -0.11 -3.50
N HIS A 346 18.84 0.69 -2.45
CA HIS A 346 17.73 1.43 -1.87
C HIS A 346 17.53 2.82 -2.47
N ALA A 347 16.44 2.98 -3.21
CA ALA A 347 15.88 4.28 -3.54
C ALA A 347 14.90 4.71 -2.45
N THR A 348 15.14 5.88 -1.85
CA THR A 348 14.17 6.60 -1.02
C THR A 348 13.21 7.36 -1.93
N SER A 349 11.98 6.85 -2.11
CA SER A 349 10.99 7.53 -2.94
C SER A 349 10.45 8.81 -2.28
N LYS A 350 10.12 9.80 -3.11
CA LYS A 350 9.24 10.93 -2.73
C LYS A 350 7.93 10.83 -3.49
N GLY A 351 6.88 11.40 -2.91
CA GLY A 351 5.51 11.29 -3.42
C GLY A 351 5.08 12.42 -4.35
N ASP A 352 4.80 12.10 -5.62
CA ASP A 352 4.23 13.06 -6.59
C ASP A 352 2.89 13.68 -6.12
N GLU A 353 2.13 12.96 -5.28
CA GLU A 353 0.85 13.39 -4.72
C GLU A 353 0.94 13.82 -3.24
N GLY A 354 2.15 14.05 -2.71
CA GLY A 354 2.34 14.70 -1.41
C GLY A 354 2.11 13.84 -0.15
N GLU A 355 1.90 12.53 -0.28
CA GLU A 355 2.15 11.56 0.79
C GLU A 355 3.65 11.21 0.80
N GLU A 356 4.33 11.34 1.94
CA GLU A 356 5.79 11.21 2.04
C GLU A 356 6.26 9.89 2.70
N ASN A 357 5.54 8.79 2.46
CA ASN A 357 5.92 7.45 2.92
C ASN A 357 7.31 7.04 2.41
N ARG A 358 8.26 6.84 3.33
CA ARG A 358 9.67 6.60 2.99
C ARG A 358 9.91 5.11 2.73
N LEU A 359 9.87 4.74 1.45
CA LEU A 359 10.25 3.41 0.99
C LEU A 359 11.77 3.23 1.08
N ILE A 360 12.25 2.18 1.73
CA ILE A 360 13.57 1.58 1.44
C ILE A 360 13.31 0.47 0.43
N GLY A 361 13.45 0.79 -0.86
CA GLY A 361 13.31 -0.20 -1.95
C GLY A 361 14.53 -1.12 -2.05
N PHE A 362 14.42 -2.19 -2.83
CA PHE A 362 15.54 -3.06 -3.22
C PHE A 362 15.29 -3.60 -4.63
N SER A 363 16.32 -3.89 -5.44
CA SER A 363 16.12 -4.60 -6.73
C SER A 363 16.03 -6.13 -6.58
N SER A 364 16.31 -6.63 -5.39
CA SER A 364 16.01 -8.00 -4.95
C SER A 364 14.70 -8.05 -4.19
N ARG A 365 13.88 -9.08 -4.45
CA ARG A 365 12.78 -9.43 -3.57
C ARG A 365 13.29 -9.78 -2.17
N LEU A 366 12.52 -9.43 -1.14
CA LEU A 366 12.72 -9.87 0.24
C LEU A 366 12.15 -11.28 0.46
N ALA A 367 12.88 -12.12 1.20
CA ALA A 367 12.44 -13.46 1.64
C ALA A 367 11.78 -13.44 3.04
N ASN A 368 11.83 -12.29 3.72
CA ASN A 368 11.12 -12.03 4.97
C ASN A 368 9.59 -12.14 4.80
N ASN A 369 8.89 -12.31 5.92
CA ASN A 369 7.42 -12.35 5.97
C ASN A 369 6.93 -11.98 7.38
N ALA A 370 5.62 -11.89 7.61
CA ALA A 370 5.06 -11.51 8.91
C ALA A 370 5.44 -12.43 10.10
N SER A 371 5.90 -13.66 9.84
CA SER A 371 6.43 -14.58 10.88
C SER A 371 7.97 -14.60 10.97
N ASN A 372 8.67 -13.91 10.07
CA ASN A 372 10.10 -13.64 10.14
C ASN A 372 10.40 -12.22 9.59
N PRO A 373 10.00 -11.17 10.33
CA PRO A 373 10.15 -9.79 9.86
C PRO A 373 11.59 -9.27 10.07
N PRO A 374 12.01 -8.25 9.30
CA PRO A 374 13.21 -7.47 9.63
C PRO A 374 13.10 -6.87 11.04
N GLU A 375 14.24 -6.50 11.62
CA GLU A 375 14.30 -5.88 12.94
C GLU A 375 14.99 -4.52 12.87
N VAL A 376 14.62 -3.58 13.74
CA VAL A 376 15.16 -2.21 13.71
C VAL A 376 15.73 -1.82 15.05
N TYR A 377 16.92 -1.23 15.01
CA TYR A 377 17.70 -0.81 16.18
C TYR A 377 18.14 0.64 16.00
N VAL A 378 18.07 1.43 17.07
CA VAL A 378 18.48 2.83 17.10
C VAL A 378 19.38 3.04 18.31
N ASP A 379 20.60 3.52 18.09
CA ASP A 379 21.56 3.76 19.18
C ASP A 379 21.75 2.50 20.06
N GLY A 380 21.87 1.33 19.39
CA GLY A 380 21.97 0.00 20.01
C GLY A 380 20.67 -0.58 20.61
N LYS A 381 19.57 0.16 20.67
CA LYS A 381 18.29 -0.32 21.22
C LYS A 381 17.35 -0.82 20.14
N ARG A 382 16.78 -2.02 20.31
CA ARG A 382 15.70 -2.53 19.48
C ARG A 382 14.44 -1.67 19.63
N VAL A 383 13.97 -1.09 18.52
CA VAL A 383 12.67 -0.42 18.44
C VAL A 383 11.60 -1.48 18.18
N THR A 384 10.44 -1.39 18.84
CA THR A 384 9.36 -2.37 18.61
C THR A 384 8.56 -2.00 17.37
N MET A 385 8.59 -2.86 16.36
CA MET A 385 7.90 -2.68 15.08
C MET A 385 7.12 -3.94 14.70
N SER A 386 5.91 -3.73 14.20
CA SER A 386 5.13 -4.75 13.48
C SER A 386 5.36 -4.59 11.98
N PHE A 387 5.26 -5.70 11.26
CA PHE A 387 5.44 -5.76 9.80
C PHE A 387 4.24 -6.48 9.18
N THR A 388 3.39 -5.74 8.47
CA THR A 388 2.22 -6.33 7.82
C THR A 388 2.52 -6.83 6.41
N PRO A 389 1.89 -7.94 5.98
CA PRO A 389 1.74 -8.29 4.57
C PRO A 389 0.57 -7.52 3.91
N GLU A 390 -0.28 -6.88 4.73
CA GLU A 390 -1.31 -5.94 4.28
C GLU A 390 -0.66 -4.66 3.76
N ARG A 391 -0.83 -4.38 2.47
CA ARG A 391 -0.34 -3.17 1.82
C ARG A 391 -1.08 -1.92 2.31
N PHE A 392 -0.35 -0.82 2.47
CA PHE A 392 -0.83 0.51 2.85
C PHE A 392 -1.47 0.65 4.25
N LYS A 393 -1.14 -0.25 5.18
CA LYS A 393 -1.52 -0.09 6.60
C LYS A 393 -0.66 0.98 7.28
N THR A 394 -1.22 2.17 7.46
CA THR A 394 -0.50 3.43 7.75
C THR A 394 0.16 3.55 9.14
N GLU A 395 -0.18 2.70 10.11
CA GLU A 395 0.36 2.79 11.49
C GLU A 395 1.64 1.97 11.73
N GLU A 396 1.93 1.01 10.85
CA GLU A 396 2.98 -0.01 10.99
C GLU A 396 3.96 0.01 9.81
N THR A 397 4.98 -0.86 9.80
CA THR A 397 5.83 -1.04 8.62
C THR A 397 5.14 -1.96 7.63
N THR A 398 4.94 -1.55 6.39
CA THR A 398 4.48 -2.50 5.35
C THR A 398 5.70 -3.23 4.78
N LEU A 399 5.70 -4.56 4.86
CA LEU A 399 6.69 -5.38 4.17
C LEU A 399 6.26 -5.58 2.72
N LEU A 400 6.90 -4.86 1.81
CA LEU A 400 6.66 -4.93 0.37
C LEU A 400 7.48 -6.07 -0.26
N GLU A 401 7.11 -6.49 -1.48
CA GLU A 401 7.85 -7.55 -2.16
C GLU A 401 9.28 -7.10 -2.48
N TYR A 402 9.42 -5.84 -2.89
CA TYR A 402 10.66 -5.19 -3.32
C TYR A 402 11.07 -4.02 -2.41
N GLY A 403 10.77 -4.09 -1.11
CA GLY A 403 11.18 -3.05 -0.15
C GLY A 403 10.54 -3.15 1.24
N ILE A 404 10.83 -2.15 2.06
CA ILE A 404 10.13 -1.89 3.32
C ILE A 404 9.58 -0.47 3.27
N LEU A 405 8.26 -0.32 3.39
CA LEU A 405 7.60 0.98 3.40
C LEU A 405 7.47 1.45 4.85
N PHE A 406 8.25 2.47 5.20
CA PHE A 406 8.18 3.10 6.51
C PHE A 406 7.23 4.31 6.42
N HIS A 407 6.07 4.19 7.08
CA HIS A 407 5.06 5.26 7.13
C HIS A 407 5.44 6.31 8.19
N ASP A 408 4.99 7.56 8.02
CA ASP A 408 5.43 8.70 8.86
C ASP A 408 5.25 8.52 10.39
N PRO A 409 4.16 7.90 10.91
CA PRO A 409 4.00 7.66 12.35
C PRO A 409 5.14 6.85 12.99
N LEU A 410 5.86 6.04 12.21
CA LEU A 410 7.00 5.28 12.69
C LEU A 410 8.24 6.16 12.94
N PHE A 411 8.50 7.14 12.07
CA PHE A 411 9.64 8.04 12.25
C PHE A 411 9.44 9.05 13.38
N VAL A 412 8.19 9.43 13.65
CA VAL A 412 7.83 10.21 14.84
C VAL A 412 8.21 9.42 16.11
N ARG A 413 7.74 8.17 16.24
CA ARG A 413 8.09 7.29 17.37
C ARG A 413 9.60 7.13 17.57
N ILE A 414 10.35 6.95 16.47
CA ILE A 414 11.81 6.82 16.53
C ILE A 414 12.48 8.12 17.02
N ALA A 415 12.02 9.29 16.55
CA ALA A 415 12.51 10.58 17.03
C ALA A 415 12.15 10.84 18.50
N GLU A 416 10.96 10.42 18.95
CA GLU A 416 10.50 10.50 20.35
C GLU A 416 11.30 9.60 21.30
N GLU A 417 11.80 8.44 20.84
CA GLU A 417 12.81 7.65 21.56
C GLU A 417 14.19 8.32 21.63
N GLY A 418 14.31 9.54 21.07
CA GLY A 418 15.47 10.40 21.11
C GLY A 418 16.45 10.13 19.97
N TRP A 419 15.95 9.85 18.76
CA TRP A 419 16.76 9.79 17.54
C TRP A 419 16.95 11.19 16.94
N ASP A 420 18.16 11.45 16.44
CA ASP A 420 18.56 12.67 15.75
C ASP A 420 19.64 12.35 14.70
N GLU A 421 20.06 13.35 13.93
CA GLU A 421 21.08 13.23 12.87
C GLU A 421 22.45 12.68 13.34
N THR A 422 22.72 12.71 14.65
CA THR A 422 23.99 12.24 15.24
C THR A 422 23.99 10.73 15.51
N LYS A 423 22.82 10.10 15.53
CA LYS A 423 22.62 8.71 15.94
C LYS A 423 22.41 7.74 14.78
N THR A 424 22.87 6.51 14.99
CA THR A 424 22.79 5.44 14.00
C THR A 424 21.49 4.63 14.12
N PHE A 425 20.92 4.30 12.96
CA PHE A 425 19.73 3.48 12.74
C PHE A 425 20.14 2.22 11.97
N HIS A 426 19.80 1.03 12.47
CA HIS A 426 20.22 -0.24 11.90
C HIS A 426 19.00 -1.11 11.59
N VAL A 427 18.93 -1.70 10.40
CA VAL A 427 17.94 -2.71 10.03
C VAL A 427 18.63 -4.07 9.96
N LYS A 428 18.32 -4.96 10.90
CA LYS A 428 18.81 -6.34 11.00
C LYS A 428 17.77 -7.33 10.43
N ASN A 429 18.14 -8.60 10.32
CA ASN A 429 17.29 -9.67 9.78
C ASN A 429 16.74 -9.40 8.36
N LEU A 430 17.53 -8.77 7.49
CA LEU A 430 17.19 -8.60 6.08
C LEU A 430 17.64 -9.82 5.28
N ASN A 431 16.70 -10.50 4.61
CA ASN A 431 16.95 -11.72 3.86
C ASN A 431 16.54 -11.54 2.38
N PHE A 432 17.46 -11.74 1.44
CA PHE A 432 17.25 -11.38 0.02
C PHE A 432 17.15 -12.62 -0.88
N VAL A 433 16.15 -12.65 -1.76
CA VAL A 433 15.94 -13.77 -2.71
C VAL A 433 17.09 -13.91 -3.72
N THR A 434 17.79 -12.82 -4.05
CA THR A 434 18.99 -12.85 -4.91
C THR A 434 20.25 -13.34 -4.19
N ILE A 435 20.24 -13.42 -2.86
CA ILE A 435 21.39 -13.76 -2.00
C ILE A 435 20.96 -14.81 -0.95
N PRO A 436 20.47 -15.99 -1.38
CA PRO A 436 19.93 -16.99 -0.46
C PRO A 436 21.00 -17.52 0.50
N GLY A 437 20.66 -17.57 1.78
CA GLY A 437 21.55 -18.05 2.86
C GLY A 437 22.25 -16.95 3.66
N PHE A 438 22.28 -15.70 3.16
CA PHE A 438 22.80 -14.56 3.93
C PHE A 438 21.66 -13.78 4.62
N THR A 439 21.89 -13.46 5.89
CA THR A 439 21.10 -12.48 6.65
C THR A 439 21.93 -11.20 6.82
N PHE A 440 21.31 -10.03 6.68
CA PHE A 440 21.99 -8.73 6.65
C PHE A 440 21.58 -7.79 7.81
N GLU A 441 22.57 -7.03 8.28
CA GLU A 441 22.43 -5.75 9.00
C GLU A 441 22.82 -4.61 8.06
N ILE A 442 21.99 -3.58 7.98
CA ILE A 442 22.28 -2.35 7.24
C ILE A 442 22.17 -1.15 8.18
N SER A 443 23.24 -0.36 8.28
CA SER A 443 23.44 0.74 9.20
C SER A 443 23.42 2.09 8.47
N PHE A 444 22.52 2.97 8.89
CA PHE A 444 22.22 4.26 8.29
C PHE A 444 22.33 5.39 9.33
N GLY A 445 22.66 6.60 8.89
CA GLY A 445 22.78 7.80 9.71
C GLY A 445 22.98 9.04 8.86
N ASN A 446 23.18 10.20 9.49
CA ASN A 446 22.86 11.50 8.87
C ASN A 446 21.40 11.56 8.38
N ILE A 447 20.49 10.79 8.98
CA ILE A 447 19.06 10.83 8.67
C ILE A 447 18.39 11.73 9.71
N THR A 448 17.95 12.91 9.27
CA THR A 448 17.35 13.91 10.15
C THR A 448 15.87 13.63 10.39
N ALA A 449 15.57 12.68 11.29
CA ALA A 449 14.24 12.64 11.90
C ALA A 449 14.07 13.77 12.91
N SER A 450 12.83 14.20 13.12
CA SER A 450 12.42 15.08 14.20
C SER A 450 10.99 14.73 14.58
N ALA A 451 10.67 14.73 15.87
CA ALA A 451 9.31 14.53 16.35
C ALA A 451 8.37 15.66 15.88
N GLU A 452 8.92 16.86 15.61
CA GLU A 452 8.19 17.99 15.02
C GLU A 452 8.02 17.88 13.48
N ASN A 453 8.68 16.92 12.82
CA ASN A 453 8.73 16.84 11.35
C ASN A 453 8.04 15.60 10.77
N SER A 454 6.73 15.73 10.67
CA SER A 454 5.80 14.83 10.00
C SER A 454 5.83 14.99 8.46
N GLY A 455 7.03 14.77 7.91
CA GLY A 455 7.36 14.95 6.51
C GLY A 455 7.60 16.42 6.15
N LYS A 456 6.53 17.19 6.06
CA LYS A 456 6.38 18.20 4.98
C LYS A 456 7.28 19.43 4.99
N GLN A 457 7.90 19.80 6.12
CA GLN A 457 8.87 20.92 6.14
C GLN A 457 10.34 20.48 6.12
N GLY A 458 10.65 19.27 6.60
CA GLY A 458 12.02 18.75 6.68
C GLY A 458 12.31 17.52 5.80
N ALA A 459 11.35 17.00 5.04
CA ALA A 459 11.59 15.87 4.13
C ALA A 459 12.58 16.21 3.00
N ALA A 460 12.90 17.48 2.76
CA ALA A 460 14.02 17.89 1.91
C ALA A 460 15.40 17.53 2.51
N GLU A 461 15.45 17.31 3.82
CA GLU A 461 16.64 17.01 4.63
C GLU A 461 16.65 15.55 5.15
N PHE A 462 15.56 14.79 4.97
CA PHE A 462 15.41 13.40 5.41
C PHE A 462 16.23 12.42 4.56
N THR A 463 17.56 12.59 4.62
CA THR A 463 18.47 12.48 3.48
C THR A 463 18.09 13.46 2.36
N GLN A 464 19.08 14.16 1.79
CA GLN A 464 18.94 14.61 0.41
C GLN A 464 18.61 13.36 -0.43
N PRO A 465 17.69 13.44 -1.42
CA PRO A 465 17.27 12.25 -2.16
C PRO A 465 18.51 11.52 -2.64
N ILE A 466 18.63 10.23 -2.27
CA ILE A 466 19.74 9.38 -2.70
C ILE A 466 19.49 9.04 -4.17
N SER A 467 19.59 10.09 -4.98
CA SER A 467 19.41 10.13 -6.41
C SER A 467 20.62 9.44 -7.00
N TRP A 468 20.52 8.12 -7.00
CA TRP A 468 21.30 7.28 -7.85
C TRP A 468 21.21 7.85 -9.24
N ASN A 469 22.29 8.50 -9.67
CA ASN A 469 22.52 8.73 -11.07
C ASN A 469 22.70 7.32 -11.63
N VAL A 470 21.57 6.74 -12.04
CA VAL A 470 21.48 5.32 -12.29
C VAL A 470 22.54 5.03 -13.34
N GLU A 471 23.51 4.17 -13.01
CA GLU A 471 24.05 3.24 -14.00
C GLU A 471 22.92 2.29 -14.41
N ARG A 472 21.98 2.92 -15.14
CA ARG A 472 21.37 2.46 -16.38
C ARG A 472 21.36 0.95 -16.44
N TYR A 473 20.29 0.37 -15.87
CA TYR A 473 19.94 -1.05 -15.85
C TYR A 473 19.70 -1.56 -17.30
N ASN A 474 20.77 -1.56 -18.10
CA ASN A 474 20.75 -1.83 -19.53
C ASN A 474 20.81 -3.33 -19.76
N ASN A 475 19.68 -3.98 -19.46
CA ASN A 475 19.40 -5.36 -19.86
C ASN A 475 18.87 -5.43 -21.31
N GLY A 476 19.22 -4.44 -22.13
CA GLY A 476 18.95 -4.33 -23.57
C GLY A 476 20.22 -3.94 -24.35
N PRO A 477 20.13 -3.69 -25.67
CA PRO A 477 21.29 -3.43 -26.53
C PRO A 477 21.84 -1.99 -26.48
N ALA A 478 21.33 -1.12 -25.61
CA ALA A 478 21.57 0.33 -25.64
C ALA A 478 22.80 0.77 -24.81
N LYS A 479 23.97 0.85 -25.47
CA LYS A 479 25.26 1.18 -24.83
C LYS A 479 25.36 2.58 -24.19
N GLU A 480 24.53 3.52 -24.59
CA GLU A 480 24.53 4.91 -24.12
C GLU A 480 23.07 5.40 -23.98
N TRP A 481 22.79 6.21 -22.96
CA TRP A 481 21.45 6.76 -22.67
C TRP A 481 21.51 8.29 -22.55
N PRO A 482 20.40 9.02 -22.77
CA PRO A 482 20.34 10.48 -22.59
C PRO A 482 20.44 10.94 -21.12
N GLU A 483 20.78 12.22 -20.95
CA GLU A 483 20.67 12.97 -19.68
C GLU A 483 19.19 13.21 -19.33
N ILE A 484 18.88 13.40 -18.04
CA ILE A 484 17.51 13.67 -17.56
C ILE A 484 17.45 15.00 -16.78
N PRO A 485 16.47 15.87 -17.10
CA PRO A 485 16.13 17.08 -16.35
C PRO A 485 15.01 16.85 -15.33
N ASP A 486 15.10 17.46 -14.15
CA ASP A 486 14.15 17.25 -13.05
C ASP A 486 13.00 18.27 -13.06
N THR A 487 13.20 19.46 -13.66
CA THR A 487 12.20 20.54 -13.67
C THR A 487 11.67 20.87 -15.07
N GLN A 488 10.57 21.62 -15.15
CA GLN A 488 10.03 22.10 -16.43
C GLN A 488 10.96 23.14 -17.10
N GLU A 489 11.75 23.88 -16.33
CA GLU A 489 12.75 24.83 -16.86
C GLU A 489 14.02 24.10 -17.31
N GLU A 490 14.46 23.07 -16.58
CA GLU A 490 15.56 22.20 -17.00
C GLU A 490 15.21 21.46 -18.31
N ARG A 491 13.97 20.95 -18.44
CA ARG A 491 13.44 20.40 -19.71
C ARG A 491 13.55 21.40 -20.87
N GLN A 492 13.30 22.68 -20.63
CA GLN A 492 13.43 23.73 -21.65
C GLN A 492 14.89 24.06 -21.99
N ILE A 493 15.81 24.04 -21.00
CA ILE A 493 17.24 24.29 -21.21
C ILE A 493 17.88 23.18 -22.05
N LEU A 494 17.64 21.90 -21.72
CA LEU A 494 18.16 20.78 -22.52
C LEU A 494 17.54 20.73 -23.92
N ALA A 495 16.23 20.99 -24.04
CA ALA A 495 15.56 21.06 -25.35
C ALA A 495 16.06 22.22 -26.23
N ALA A 496 16.65 23.27 -25.64
CA ALA A 496 17.32 24.35 -26.36
C ALA A 496 18.80 24.06 -26.68
N GLY A 497 19.35 22.91 -26.27
CA GLY A 497 20.76 22.55 -26.43
C GLY A 497 21.70 23.26 -25.44
N GLY A 498 21.17 23.72 -24.31
CA GLY A 498 21.97 24.22 -23.18
C GLY A 498 22.44 23.10 -22.26
N THR A 499 23.41 23.42 -21.40
CA THR A 499 23.91 22.56 -20.31
C THR A 499 23.43 23.09 -18.97
N ILE A 500 23.13 22.18 -18.03
CA ILE A 500 22.67 22.52 -16.68
C ILE A 500 23.80 22.27 -15.68
N THR A 501 23.83 23.04 -14.59
CA THR A 501 24.77 22.84 -13.47
C THR A 501 23.99 22.99 -12.18
N ARG A 502 23.96 21.91 -11.39
CA ARG A 502 23.23 21.83 -10.13
C ARG A 502 24.02 22.54 -9.01
N PRO A 503 23.37 23.02 -7.93
CA PRO A 503 24.10 23.49 -6.76
C PRO A 503 24.92 22.35 -6.15
N GLU A 504 26.12 22.66 -5.66
CA GLU A 504 26.94 21.71 -4.90
C GLU A 504 26.25 21.39 -3.56
N ALA A 505 26.29 20.12 -3.16
CA ALA A 505 25.82 19.69 -1.84
C ALA A 505 26.71 20.30 -0.73
N PRO A 506 26.18 20.50 0.49
CA PRO A 506 27.03 20.85 1.64
C PRO A 506 28.04 19.72 1.87
N GLU A 507 29.33 20.06 2.04
CA GLU A 507 30.40 19.06 2.08
C GLU A 507 30.19 17.97 3.14
N PRO A 508 30.09 16.68 2.75
CA PRO A 508 30.13 15.56 3.68
C PRO A 508 31.48 15.49 4.41
N LYS A 509 31.53 14.79 5.55
CA LYS A 509 32.81 14.39 6.14
C LYS A 509 33.48 13.33 5.25
N PRO A 510 34.72 13.53 4.75
CA PRO A 510 35.42 12.48 4.03
C PRO A 510 35.89 11.38 4.99
N THR A 511 35.56 10.12 4.66
CA THR A 511 36.09 8.91 5.29
C THR A 511 36.48 7.93 4.20
N ASP A 512 37.59 7.22 4.37
CA ASP A 512 38.14 6.30 3.36
C ASP A 512 37.57 4.88 3.55
N PHE A 513 37.25 4.18 2.46
CA PHE A 513 36.79 2.78 2.48
C PHE A 513 37.72 1.83 1.71
N ASP A 514 38.69 2.36 0.95
CA ASP A 514 39.85 1.59 0.49
C ASP A 514 40.87 1.37 1.64
N THR A 515 40.58 1.95 2.82
CA THR A 515 41.08 1.58 4.16
C THR A 515 41.30 0.07 4.31
N ASN A 516 42.51 -0.32 4.69
CA ASN A 516 42.90 -1.73 4.75
C ASN A 516 42.42 -2.35 6.06
N ILE A 517 41.82 -3.55 5.98
CA ILE A 517 41.70 -4.45 7.12
C ILE A 517 43.12 -4.91 7.48
N ILE A 518 43.63 -4.45 8.62
CA ILE A 518 44.98 -4.75 9.10
C ILE A 518 45.04 -5.95 10.04
N ASN A 519 43.90 -6.35 10.58
CA ASN A 519 43.76 -7.49 11.48
C ASN A 519 42.29 -7.95 11.51
N ASP A 520 42.06 -9.24 11.33
CA ASP A 520 40.77 -9.90 11.54
C ASP A 520 40.99 -11.14 12.40
N PHE A 521 40.30 -11.22 13.55
CA PHE A 521 40.42 -12.37 14.45
C PHE A 521 39.13 -12.66 15.20
N VAL A 522 38.96 -13.92 15.57
CA VAL A 522 37.82 -14.41 16.35
C VAL A 522 38.32 -14.81 17.74
N GLU A 523 37.63 -14.39 18.79
CA GLU A 523 37.87 -14.82 20.18
C GLU A 523 36.58 -15.38 20.81
N LYS A 524 36.70 -16.35 21.72
CA LYS A 524 35.56 -16.81 22.54
C LYS A 524 35.57 -16.09 23.88
N VAL A 525 34.47 -15.42 24.22
CA VAL A 525 34.28 -14.73 25.50
C VAL A 525 33.00 -15.27 26.13
N ASP A 526 33.15 -15.99 27.25
CA ASP A 526 32.08 -16.73 27.93
C ASP A 526 31.25 -17.63 26.98
N ASP A 527 30.01 -17.27 26.67
CA ASP A 527 29.09 -17.96 25.75
C ASP A 527 28.95 -17.30 24.37
N LYS A 528 29.72 -16.23 24.10
CA LYS A 528 29.75 -15.50 22.82
C LYS A 528 31.00 -15.80 22.00
N LEU A 529 30.85 -15.69 20.69
CA LEU A 529 31.94 -15.62 19.73
C LEU A 529 32.06 -14.17 19.26
N ILE A 530 33.22 -13.55 19.52
CA ILE A 530 33.50 -12.15 19.22
C ILE A 530 34.44 -12.09 18.01
N ILE A 531 33.91 -11.60 16.90
CA ILE A 531 34.64 -11.37 15.64
C ILE A 531 35.13 -9.92 15.69
N THR A 532 36.44 -9.71 15.74
CA THR A 532 37.07 -8.38 15.80
C THR A 532 37.76 -8.08 14.48
N ILE A 533 37.47 -6.90 13.91
CA ILE A 533 38.05 -6.42 12.65
C ILE A 533 38.65 -5.04 12.92
N GLU A 534 39.91 -4.85 12.55
CA GLU A 534 40.67 -3.61 12.74
C GLU A 534 41.09 -3.01 11.39
N PHE A 535 40.96 -1.69 11.28
CA PHE A 535 41.17 -0.88 10.09
C PHE A 535 42.37 0.06 10.30
N ASP A 536 43.14 0.37 9.24
CA ASP A 536 44.24 1.34 9.37
C ASP A 536 43.77 2.79 9.55
N GLU A 537 42.59 3.15 9.04
CA GLU A 537 41.97 4.47 9.19
C GLU A 537 40.52 4.44 9.75
N GLU A 538 40.00 5.63 10.10
CA GLU A 538 38.70 5.83 10.77
C GLU A 538 37.55 5.73 9.76
N LEU A 539 36.58 4.85 10.02
CA LEU A 539 35.40 4.65 9.19
C LEU A 539 34.19 5.46 9.70
N ASP A 540 33.31 5.90 8.78
CA ASP A 540 32.00 6.41 9.21
C ASP A 540 31.10 5.22 9.57
N THR A 541 30.93 4.97 10.87
CA THR A 541 30.20 3.85 11.46
C THR A 541 28.68 3.90 11.22
N ARG A 542 28.21 4.82 10.37
CA ARG A 542 26.81 5.16 10.17
C ARG A 542 26.29 4.93 8.75
N GLU A 543 27.13 4.53 7.78
CA GLU A 543 26.70 4.28 6.39
C GLU A 543 27.30 2.97 5.84
N PHE A 544 27.02 1.88 6.54
CA PHE A 544 27.75 0.61 6.48
C PHE A 544 26.80 -0.60 6.51
N GLY A 545 27.26 -1.79 6.14
CA GLY A 545 26.47 -3.01 6.28
C GLY A 545 27.31 -4.27 6.44
N PHE A 546 26.71 -5.26 7.11
CA PHE A 546 27.29 -6.57 7.37
C PHE A 546 26.31 -7.67 6.92
N GLY A 547 26.80 -8.74 6.30
CA GLY A 547 25.99 -9.92 5.96
C GLY A 547 26.67 -11.21 6.40
N LEU A 548 25.97 -12.06 7.15
CA LEU A 548 26.48 -13.35 7.64
C LEU A 548 25.72 -14.51 6.99
N ASP A 549 26.40 -15.59 6.61
CA ASP A 549 25.78 -16.83 6.11
C ASP A 549 25.60 -17.92 7.18
N PHE A 550 25.92 -17.59 8.44
CA PHE A 550 26.01 -18.54 9.55
C PHE A 550 25.30 -18.10 10.84
N ALA A 551 24.69 -16.91 10.87
CA ALA A 551 23.97 -16.39 12.03
C ALA A 551 22.89 -15.37 11.65
N ASP A 552 21.65 -15.65 12.05
CA ASP A 552 20.45 -14.84 11.82
C ASP A 552 20.43 -13.54 12.66
N GLN A 553 21.23 -13.51 13.74
CA GLN A 553 21.20 -12.51 14.81
C GLN A 553 22.60 -12.32 15.43
N TRP A 554 23.00 -11.06 15.64
CA TRP A 554 24.27 -10.69 16.29
C TRP A 554 24.19 -9.29 16.90
N GLU A 555 25.13 -8.95 17.78
CA GLU A 555 25.34 -7.57 18.22
C GLU A 555 26.60 -6.95 17.62
N THR A 556 26.53 -5.65 17.32
CA THR A 556 27.55 -4.88 16.60
C THR A 556 28.04 -3.76 17.50
N THR A 557 29.36 -3.58 17.65
CA THR A 557 29.94 -2.53 18.51
C THR A 557 31.23 -1.99 17.91
N TRP A 558 31.32 -0.67 17.78
CA TRP A 558 32.51 0.04 17.28
C TRP A 558 33.36 0.60 18.43
N SER A 559 34.64 0.85 18.17
CA SER A 559 35.52 1.60 19.07
C SER A 559 35.27 3.11 19.00
N ASP A 560 35.62 3.83 20.08
CA ASP A 560 35.52 5.29 20.20
C ASP A 560 36.26 6.08 19.10
N ASP A 561 37.17 5.43 18.37
CA ASP A 561 38.00 5.99 17.29
C ASP A 561 37.61 5.48 15.88
N GLY A 562 36.53 4.70 15.75
CA GLY A 562 36.03 4.20 14.47
C GLY A 562 36.96 3.23 13.72
N LYS A 563 38.05 2.77 14.34
CA LYS A 563 39.07 1.89 13.72
C LYS A 563 38.90 0.40 14.03
N GLN A 564 37.98 0.02 14.90
CA GLN A 564 37.68 -1.38 15.21
C GLN A 564 36.17 -1.60 15.30
N VAL A 565 35.70 -2.71 14.72
CA VAL A 565 34.34 -3.25 14.96
C VAL A 565 34.43 -4.63 15.57
N LYS A 566 33.49 -4.93 16.47
CA LYS A 566 33.25 -6.23 17.06
C LYS A 566 31.83 -6.70 16.73
N LEU A 567 31.71 -7.88 16.12
CA LEU A 567 30.44 -8.60 15.92
C LEU A 567 30.37 -9.76 16.93
N SER A 568 29.26 -9.86 17.67
CA SER A 568 29.06 -10.82 18.76
C SER A 568 27.88 -11.74 18.46
N VAL A 569 28.17 -12.99 18.07
CA VAL A 569 27.16 -14.07 17.90
C VAL A 569 27.12 -14.99 19.12
N ASP A 570 26.00 -15.69 19.30
CA ASP A 570 25.93 -16.83 20.23
C ASP A 570 26.86 -17.95 19.77
N TYR A 571 27.74 -18.41 20.65
CA TYR A 571 28.74 -19.42 20.30
C TYR A 571 28.11 -20.73 19.81
N ASP A 572 27.00 -21.15 20.42
CA ASP A 572 26.31 -22.41 20.14
C ASP A 572 25.48 -22.38 18.83
N MET A 573 25.33 -21.21 18.17
CA MET A 573 24.66 -21.12 16.87
C MET A 573 25.52 -21.60 15.70
N VAL A 574 26.84 -21.63 15.87
CA VAL A 574 27.78 -21.79 14.77
C VAL A 574 28.60 -23.06 14.93
N ASP A 575 28.30 -24.06 14.09
CA ASP A 575 29.02 -25.34 14.08
C ASP A 575 30.51 -25.11 13.85
N VAL A 576 31.32 -25.44 14.87
CA VAL A 576 32.78 -25.41 14.76
C VAL A 576 33.17 -26.24 13.53
N ASN A 577 34.06 -25.68 12.72
CA ASN A 577 34.57 -26.22 11.44
C ASN A 577 33.74 -25.93 10.18
N THR A 578 32.60 -25.24 10.30
CA THR A 578 31.96 -24.59 9.13
C THR A 578 32.70 -23.27 8.81
N PRO A 579 33.03 -22.98 7.54
CA PRO A 579 33.52 -21.66 7.14
C PRO A 579 32.44 -20.60 7.36
N ALA A 580 32.70 -19.65 8.24
CA ALA A 580 31.81 -18.52 8.52
C ALA A 580 32.18 -17.37 7.58
N ASN A 581 31.30 -17.02 6.62
CA ASN A 581 31.57 -15.94 5.66
C ASN A 581 30.86 -14.65 6.09
N LEU A 582 31.61 -13.56 6.00
CA LEU A 582 31.15 -12.22 6.32
C LEU A 582 31.31 -11.31 5.09
N ILE A 583 30.20 -10.71 4.67
CA ILE A 583 30.11 -9.61 3.70
C ILE A 583 30.21 -8.27 4.45
N ILE A 584 31.09 -7.38 3.99
CA ILE A 584 31.32 -6.02 4.53
C ILE A 584 31.15 -5.01 3.40
N PHE A 585 30.27 -4.02 3.52
CA PHE A 585 29.98 -3.05 2.45
C PHE A 585 29.61 -1.65 2.97
N ARG A 586 29.70 -0.66 2.07
CA ARG A 586 29.41 0.76 2.31
C ARG A 586 28.15 1.22 1.56
N LEU A 587 27.38 2.15 2.14
CA LEU A 587 26.12 2.65 1.56
C LEU A 587 26.25 3.95 0.75
N LYS A 588 27.25 4.79 1.02
CA LYS A 588 27.61 5.98 0.22
C LYS A 588 29.07 6.33 0.45
N ASP A 589 29.77 6.75 -0.59
CA ASP A 589 31.12 7.33 -0.54
C ASP A 589 31.08 8.84 -0.25
N THR A 590 32.25 9.48 -0.31
CA THR A 590 32.44 10.90 0.02
C THR A 590 31.88 11.86 -1.03
N GLU A 591 31.51 11.39 -2.22
CA GLU A 591 30.86 12.14 -3.29
C GLU A 591 29.34 11.84 -3.37
N GLY A 592 28.82 10.95 -2.51
CA GLY A 592 27.43 10.51 -2.48
C GLY A 592 27.13 9.28 -3.34
N ASN A 593 28.16 8.61 -3.87
CA ASN A 593 28.04 7.45 -4.75
C ASN A 593 28.20 6.12 -3.96
N ILE A 594 27.46 5.04 -4.30
CA ILE A 594 27.67 3.68 -3.80
C ILE A 594 28.90 3.12 -4.53
N ILE A 595 30.08 3.25 -3.93
CA ILE A 595 31.36 2.74 -4.45
C ILE A 595 32.21 2.23 -3.26
N PRO A 596 32.99 1.15 -3.42
CA PRO A 596 32.64 -0.10 -4.10
C PRO A 596 32.82 -1.33 -3.19
N GLY A 597 32.04 -2.38 -3.47
CA GLY A 597 32.47 -3.75 -3.16
C GLY A 597 32.04 -4.31 -1.80
N PRO A 598 31.46 -5.52 -1.77
CA PRO A 598 31.60 -6.41 -0.63
C PRO A 598 33.06 -6.86 -0.45
N GLN A 599 33.66 -6.53 0.69
CA GLN A 599 34.77 -7.31 1.23
C GLN A 599 34.21 -8.63 1.78
N TYR A 600 34.80 -9.76 1.38
CA TYR A 600 34.43 -11.10 1.84
C TYR A 600 35.52 -11.65 2.76
N LEU A 601 35.21 -11.86 4.04
CA LEU A 601 36.11 -12.52 5.00
C LEU A 601 35.62 -13.94 5.30
N THR A 602 36.54 -14.91 5.34
CA THR A 602 36.27 -16.28 5.82
C THR A 602 36.91 -16.45 7.20
N LEU A 603 36.08 -16.42 8.23
CA LEU A 603 36.51 -16.32 9.62
C LEU A 603 37.01 -17.66 10.17
N THR A 604 38.07 -17.64 10.98
CA THR A 604 38.67 -18.84 11.59
C THR A 604 38.71 -18.73 13.11
N TYR A 605 38.28 -19.78 13.81
CA TYR A 605 38.19 -19.85 15.27
C TYR A 605 39.57 -19.93 15.97
N PRO A 606 39.66 -19.58 17.27
CA PRO A 606 40.84 -19.83 18.09
C PRO A 606 41.29 -21.29 18.06
N ASP A 607 42.61 -21.52 17.98
CA ASP A 607 43.17 -22.87 17.97
C ASP A 607 42.82 -23.68 19.22
N ASP A 608 42.67 -23.05 20.39
CA ASP A 608 42.31 -23.76 21.62
C ASP A 608 40.83 -24.15 21.67
N VAL A 609 39.93 -23.28 21.19
CA VAL A 609 38.50 -23.58 20.99
C VAL A 609 38.31 -24.72 19.97
N ILE A 610 39.04 -24.69 18.85
CA ILE A 610 39.02 -25.74 17.83
C ILE A 610 39.53 -27.08 18.39
N VAL A 611 40.59 -27.03 19.21
CA VAL A 611 41.16 -28.21 19.87
C VAL A 611 40.21 -28.75 20.95
N ASP A 612 39.60 -27.90 21.77
CA ASP A 612 38.65 -28.30 22.83
C ASP A 612 37.36 -28.88 22.21
N ALA A 613 36.88 -28.35 21.07
CA ALA A 613 35.78 -28.93 20.30
C ALA A 613 36.13 -30.29 19.67
N ALA A 614 37.34 -30.42 19.09
CA ALA A 614 37.85 -31.70 18.59
C ALA A 614 38.00 -32.72 19.74
N VAL A 615 38.47 -32.30 20.92
CA VAL A 615 38.50 -33.11 22.15
C VAL A 615 37.10 -33.57 22.53
N ALA A 616 36.08 -32.70 22.54
CA ALA A 616 34.71 -33.08 22.90
C ALA A 616 34.09 -34.10 21.93
N LEU A 617 34.30 -33.94 20.62
CA LEU A 617 33.91 -34.93 19.60
C LEU A 617 34.70 -36.25 19.73
N ILE A 618 35.96 -36.15 20.17
CA ILE A 618 36.81 -37.31 20.43
C ILE A 618 36.34 -38.06 21.68
N GLU A 619 36.02 -37.40 22.79
CA GLU A 619 35.63 -38.03 24.07
C GLU A 619 34.19 -38.56 24.09
N SER A 620 33.24 -37.84 23.47
CA SER A 620 31.87 -38.34 23.24
C SER A 620 31.85 -39.51 22.23
N GLY A 621 32.91 -39.65 21.45
CA GLY A 621 33.08 -40.66 20.42
C GLY A 621 33.11 -42.09 20.96
N ASN A 622 32.15 -42.92 20.53
CA ASN A 622 32.20 -44.36 20.79
C ASN A 622 33.25 -45.02 19.86
N TYR A 623 34.35 -45.55 20.41
CA TYR A 623 35.36 -46.31 19.64
C TYR A 623 35.16 -47.81 19.86
N LYS A 624 34.95 -48.52 18.75
CA LYS A 624 34.78 -49.97 18.73
C LYS A 624 35.69 -50.59 17.68
N ILE A 625 36.78 -51.22 18.14
CA ILE A 625 37.69 -51.94 17.25
C ILE A 625 36.90 -53.08 16.59
N PRO A 626 36.83 -53.16 15.24
CA PRO A 626 36.11 -54.22 14.55
C PRO A 626 36.81 -55.57 14.76
N ILE A 627 36.02 -56.63 14.99
CA ILE A 627 36.55 -57.95 15.33
C ILE A 627 37.33 -58.56 14.15
N ASN A 628 38.65 -58.45 14.22
CA ASN A 628 39.61 -59.17 13.39
C ASN A 628 40.65 -59.87 14.28
N ARG A 629 41.22 -60.98 13.83
CA ARG A 629 41.95 -61.94 14.70
C ARG A 629 43.43 -61.60 14.95
N GLN A 630 44.00 -60.59 14.31
CA GLN A 630 45.43 -60.26 14.40
C GLN A 630 45.71 -58.75 14.36
N TYR A 631 45.22 -58.00 15.36
CA TYR A 631 45.75 -56.67 15.66
C TYR A 631 46.68 -56.75 16.88
N SER A 632 47.96 -56.43 16.69
CA SER A 632 48.89 -56.14 17.78
C SER A 632 48.53 -54.82 18.46
N GLN A 633 49.18 -54.47 19.58
CA GLN A 633 48.90 -53.19 20.23
C GLN A 633 49.25 -51.99 19.33
N ALA A 634 50.26 -52.10 18.47
CA ALA A 634 50.56 -51.07 17.49
C ALA A 634 49.45 -50.93 16.43
N ASP A 635 48.92 -52.05 15.94
CA ASP A 635 47.81 -52.05 14.96
C ASP A 635 46.50 -51.53 15.59
N LYS A 636 46.25 -51.85 16.87
CA LYS A 636 45.11 -51.30 17.63
C LYS A 636 45.26 -49.78 17.83
N THR A 637 46.43 -49.30 18.22
CA THR A 637 46.69 -47.86 18.35
C THR A 637 46.61 -47.14 16.99
N ALA A 638 47.09 -47.75 15.90
CA ALA A 638 46.95 -47.19 14.55
C ALA A 638 45.48 -47.14 14.08
N TRP A 639 44.67 -48.16 14.36
CA TRP A 639 43.24 -48.11 14.06
C TRP A 639 42.50 -47.06 14.90
N VAL A 640 42.85 -46.93 16.19
CA VAL A 640 42.27 -45.87 17.04
C VAL A 640 42.72 -44.49 16.56
N GLN A 641 43.97 -44.32 16.13
CA GLN A 641 44.47 -43.08 15.51
C GLN A 641 43.68 -42.71 14.24
N GLU A 642 43.39 -43.67 13.37
CA GLU A 642 42.55 -43.47 12.18
C GLU A 642 41.10 -43.10 12.55
N ALA A 643 40.49 -43.82 13.50
CA ALA A 643 39.13 -43.58 13.96
C ALA A 643 38.96 -42.29 14.77
N VAL A 644 40.01 -41.82 15.45
CA VAL A 644 40.08 -40.52 16.13
C VAL A 644 40.26 -39.38 15.12
N ASN A 645 41.16 -39.54 14.14
CA ASN A 645 41.32 -38.53 13.09
C ASN A 645 40.05 -38.38 12.24
N ALA A 646 39.33 -39.47 11.98
CA ALA A 646 38.02 -39.45 11.31
C ALA A 646 36.87 -38.88 12.18
N ARG A 647 37.15 -38.47 13.43
CA ARG A 647 36.24 -37.69 14.30
C ARG A 647 36.64 -36.22 14.42
N ILE A 648 37.83 -35.84 13.96
CA ILE A 648 38.17 -34.43 13.73
C ILE A 648 37.45 -34.01 12.44
N PRO A 649 36.57 -32.99 12.46
CA PRO A 649 35.86 -32.59 11.25
C PRO A 649 36.81 -32.04 10.17
N GLU A 650 36.37 -32.10 8.92
CA GLU A 650 37.12 -31.54 7.80
C GLU A 650 37.25 -30.01 7.96
N GLY A 651 38.37 -29.42 7.50
CA GLY A 651 38.67 -27.99 7.70
C GLY A 651 39.21 -27.61 9.10
N ASN A 652 38.97 -28.41 10.16
CA ASN A 652 39.36 -28.10 11.54
C ASN A 652 40.85 -27.69 11.72
N GLY A 653 41.75 -28.41 11.06
CA GLY A 653 43.19 -28.14 11.07
C GLY A 653 43.94 -28.65 12.32
N SER A 654 43.25 -29.15 13.35
CA SER A 654 43.93 -29.87 14.45
C SER A 654 44.46 -31.21 13.98
N THR A 655 45.51 -31.67 14.66
CA THR A 655 46.04 -33.03 14.53
C THR A 655 45.95 -33.74 15.87
N ALA A 656 45.40 -34.95 15.90
CA ALA A 656 45.45 -35.80 17.08
C ALA A 656 46.61 -36.79 16.97
N THR A 657 47.31 -37.02 18.08
CA THR A 657 48.29 -38.10 18.23
C THR A 657 47.80 -39.06 19.32
N VAL A 658 47.56 -40.32 18.96
CA VAL A 658 47.10 -41.34 19.90
C VAL A 658 48.29 -42.13 20.43
N THR A 659 48.48 -42.09 21.75
CA THR A 659 49.45 -42.93 22.47
C THR A 659 48.75 -43.99 23.32
N PHE A 660 49.49 -45.01 23.73
CA PHE A 660 48.97 -46.07 24.61
C PHE A 660 49.93 -46.31 25.77
N ASP A 661 49.59 -45.74 26.94
CA ASP A 661 50.29 -45.96 28.20
C ASP A 661 49.25 -46.16 29.32
N GLY A 662 49.04 -47.42 29.72
CA GLY A 662 47.97 -47.82 30.66
C GLY A 662 46.53 -47.73 30.10
N GLY A 663 46.28 -46.83 29.16
CA GLY A 663 45.03 -46.64 28.40
C GLY A 663 45.30 -45.89 27.09
N TYR A 664 44.26 -45.55 26.33
CA TYR A 664 44.40 -44.71 25.13
C TYR A 664 44.34 -43.23 25.52
N ILE A 665 45.42 -42.52 25.24
CA ILE A 665 45.57 -41.09 25.48
C ILE A 665 45.65 -40.41 24.12
N VAL A 666 44.91 -39.32 23.95
CA VAL A 666 44.89 -38.54 22.70
C VAL A 666 45.38 -37.13 22.98
N ASP A 667 46.54 -36.78 22.43
CA ASP A 667 47.05 -35.41 22.44
C ASP A 667 46.55 -34.72 21.17
N VAL A 668 45.60 -33.80 21.30
CA VAL A 668 45.02 -33.01 20.20
C VAL A 668 45.73 -31.67 20.14
N THR A 669 46.30 -31.31 18.98
CA THR A 669 47.17 -30.15 18.80
C THR A 669 46.80 -29.32 17.59
N LYS A 670 46.72 -28.00 17.77
CA LYS A 670 46.67 -27.00 16.71
C LYS A 670 47.49 -25.76 17.13
N GLY A 671 48.28 -25.22 16.20
CA GLY A 671 49.23 -24.15 16.50
C GLY A 671 50.22 -24.56 17.60
N GLU A 672 50.35 -23.73 18.63
CA GLU A 672 51.10 -24.06 19.87
C GLU A 672 50.22 -24.69 20.96
N ILE A 673 48.91 -24.84 20.73
CA ILE A 673 47.96 -25.39 21.71
C ILE A 673 47.91 -26.91 21.60
N THR A 674 48.16 -27.59 22.71
CA THR A 674 47.87 -29.02 22.88
C THR A 674 46.94 -29.24 24.08
N ARG A 675 45.98 -30.15 23.91
CA ARG A 675 45.08 -30.66 24.97
C ARG A 675 45.14 -32.19 24.99
N GLN A 676 44.91 -32.80 26.15
CA GLN A 676 44.97 -34.24 26.33
C GLN A 676 43.61 -34.80 26.74
N ALA A 677 43.09 -35.72 25.94
CA ALA A 677 41.83 -36.45 26.15
C ALA A 677 42.08 -37.91 26.52
N GLN A 678 41.16 -38.53 27.26
CA GLN A 678 41.22 -39.96 27.59
C GLN A 678 40.00 -40.71 27.07
N ILE A 679 40.21 -41.58 26.07
CA ILE A 679 39.11 -42.26 25.36
C ILE A 679 38.94 -43.72 25.79
N ILE A 680 37.68 -44.14 25.93
CA ILE A 680 37.32 -45.53 26.22
C ILE A 680 37.10 -46.29 24.91
N VAL A 681 38.03 -47.19 24.59
CA VAL A 681 37.95 -48.05 23.40
C VAL A 681 37.42 -49.44 23.79
N THR A 682 36.42 -49.92 23.06
CA THR A 682 35.74 -51.20 23.30
C THR A 682 35.82 -52.13 22.07
N GLU A 683 35.28 -53.34 22.17
CA GLU A 683 35.15 -54.29 21.05
C GLU A 683 33.65 -54.58 20.81
N ALA A 684 33.22 -54.74 19.56
CA ALA A 684 31.79 -54.68 19.19
C ALA A 684 31.02 -56.02 19.33
N GLU A 685 29.80 -55.97 19.88
CA GLU A 685 28.83 -57.09 19.85
C GLU A 685 27.85 -57.00 18.66
N ARG A 686 27.15 -58.10 18.33
CA ARG A 686 26.40 -58.31 17.07
C ARG A 686 24.92 -58.65 17.28
N LYS A 687 23.99 -58.01 16.51
CA LYS A 687 22.55 -58.36 16.43
C LYS A 687 21.92 -58.12 15.03
N PRO A 688 20.68 -58.61 14.75
CA PRO A 688 19.98 -58.56 13.45
C PRO A 688 18.67 -57.71 13.42
N ASP A 689 17.91 -57.80 12.32
CA ASP A 689 16.93 -56.82 11.74
C ASP A 689 15.43 -56.83 12.20
N ASP A 690 14.68 -55.82 11.70
CA ASP A 690 13.26 -55.77 11.20
C ASP A 690 12.20 -54.83 11.90
N SER A 691 10.96 -54.69 11.35
CA SER A 691 10.20 -53.41 11.13
C SER A 691 8.71 -53.25 11.63
N GLY A 692 8.12 -52.01 11.61
CA GLY A 692 6.70 -51.72 11.18
C GLY A 692 5.60 -50.95 12.03
N SER A 693 4.87 -49.97 11.40
CA SER A 693 3.40 -49.59 11.48
C SER A 693 2.72 -48.52 12.46
N THR A 694 1.44 -48.09 12.21
CA THR A 694 0.62 -46.90 12.73
C THR A 694 -0.95 -47.18 12.79
N PRO A 695 -2.03 -46.29 12.73
CA PRO A 695 -2.34 -44.81 12.88
C PRO A 695 -3.74 -44.38 13.56
N SER A 696 -4.23 -43.10 13.41
CA SER A 696 -5.67 -42.57 13.27
C SER A 696 -6.47 -41.73 14.36
N LYS A 697 -7.48 -40.87 13.99
CA LYS A 697 -8.18 -39.76 14.79
C LYS A 697 -9.60 -39.19 14.30
N PRO A 698 -10.58 -38.72 15.17
CA PRO A 698 -11.93 -38.07 14.89
C PRO A 698 -12.20 -36.67 15.63
N SER A 699 -13.37 -35.99 15.94
CA SER A 699 -14.78 -35.69 15.43
C SER A 699 -15.59 -34.59 16.28
N THR A 700 -16.73 -33.98 15.83
CA THR A 700 -17.59 -32.86 16.48
C THR A 700 -19.14 -32.88 16.16
N PRO A 701 -20.10 -32.10 16.82
CA PRO A 701 -21.10 -31.16 16.12
C PRO A 701 -22.06 -30.08 16.88
N SER A 702 -22.49 -28.97 16.19
CA SER A 702 -23.82 -28.20 16.02
C SER A 702 -24.72 -27.37 17.04
N ALA A 703 -25.40 -26.23 16.62
CA ALA A 703 -26.53 -25.43 17.28
C ALA A 703 -27.34 -24.33 16.42
N PRO A 704 -28.63 -23.86 16.70
CA PRO A 704 -29.41 -22.81 15.87
C PRO A 704 -30.66 -21.92 16.41
N ALA A 705 -30.93 -20.68 15.83
CA ALA A 705 -32.24 -19.98 15.38
C ALA A 705 -33.23 -19.04 16.27
N PRO A 706 -34.33 -18.31 15.77
CA PRO A 706 -34.50 -16.79 15.57
C PRO A 706 -35.92 -16.04 15.81
N ASP A 707 -36.23 -14.84 15.17
CA ASP A 707 -37.51 -13.97 14.99
C ASP A 707 -37.67 -12.57 15.76
N THR A 708 -38.43 -11.42 15.50
CA THR A 708 -39.40 -10.73 14.50
C THR A 708 -39.69 -9.15 14.74
N THR A 709 -40.55 -8.38 13.98
CA THR A 709 -40.69 -6.84 13.89
C THR A 709 -42.11 -6.12 13.70
N PRO A 710 -42.36 -4.79 14.01
CA PRO A 710 -43.34 -3.83 13.30
C PRO A 710 -43.20 -2.22 13.41
N THR A 711 -44.07 -1.36 12.77
CA THR A 711 -44.12 0.19 12.68
C THR A 711 -45.55 0.85 12.97
N PRO A 712 -46.08 2.11 12.62
CA PRO A 712 -45.66 3.41 11.91
C PRO A 712 -46.29 4.87 12.29
N ALA A 713 -45.98 5.98 11.52
CA ALA A 713 -46.76 7.25 11.16
C ALA A 713 -46.74 8.62 12.02
N PRO A 714 -47.47 9.77 11.67
CA PRO A 714 -47.13 10.99 10.81
C PRO A 714 -47.46 12.46 11.36
N ILE A 715 -47.14 13.65 10.72
CA ILE A 715 -47.75 15.04 10.99
C ILE A 715 -47.33 16.33 10.13
N ASP A 716 -48.13 17.43 10.17
CA ASP A 716 -47.87 18.90 9.90
C ASP A 716 -48.11 19.64 8.52
N ASP A 717 -48.17 21.00 8.58
CA ASP A 717 -48.43 22.06 7.55
C ASP A 717 -47.23 23.02 7.29
N SER A 718 -46.25 23.17 8.21
CA SER A 718 -44.87 23.59 7.82
C SER A 718 -44.16 22.49 7.02
N VAL A 719 -44.80 21.34 7.01
CA VAL A 719 -44.47 20.15 6.26
C VAL A 719 -45.22 20.11 4.92
N ALA A 720 -44.51 19.82 3.84
CA ALA A 720 -45.13 19.39 2.58
C ALA A 720 -45.41 17.88 2.65
N SER A 721 -46.58 17.49 3.16
CA SER A 721 -46.92 16.07 3.35
C SER A 721 -47.37 15.38 2.06
N MET A 722 -46.41 14.83 1.31
CA MET A 722 -46.58 14.29 -0.04
C MET A 722 -46.81 12.77 -0.05
N LEU A 723 -47.60 12.29 -1.01
CA LEU A 723 -47.80 10.86 -1.26
C LEU A 723 -46.81 10.40 -2.35
N PRO A 724 -45.87 9.48 -2.06
CA PRO A 724 -44.97 8.97 -3.07
C PRO A 724 -45.69 8.13 -4.12
N TRP A 725 -45.21 8.17 -5.35
CA TRP A 725 -45.42 7.08 -6.31
C TRP A 725 -44.54 5.88 -5.90
N VAL A 726 -44.98 4.65 -6.17
CA VAL A 726 -44.25 3.44 -5.76
C VAL A 726 -43.85 2.59 -6.96
N SER A 727 -42.57 2.24 -7.02
CA SER A 727 -41.97 1.35 -8.01
C SER A 727 -41.03 0.36 -7.30
N GLU A 728 -41.17 -0.93 -7.56
CA GLU A 728 -40.28 -2.04 -7.14
C GLU A 728 -39.88 -2.14 -5.64
N GLY A 729 -40.48 -1.34 -4.75
CA GLY A 729 -40.16 -1.27 -3.31
C GLY A 729 -39.64 0.11 -2.85
N THR A 730 -39.51 1.04 -3.78
CA THR A 730 -39.10 2.43 -3.56
C THR A 730 -40.29 3.39 -3.66
N GLY A 731 -40.33 4.41 -2.80
CA GLY A 731 -41.36 5.45 -2.75
C GLY A 731 -40.80 6.82 -3.16
N ILE A 732 -41.19 7.31 -4.32
CA ILE A 732 -40.56 8.41 -5.05
C ILE A 732 -41.45 9.66 -5.04
N VAL A 733 -40.85 10.81 -4.76
CA VAL A 733 -41.42 12.15 -4.91
C VAL A 733 -40.44 12.98 -5.76
N THR A 734 -40.95 13.84 -6.65
CA THR A 734 -40.14 14.82 -7.39
C THR A 734 -40.76 16.21 -7.21
N LEU A 735 -39.93 17.23 -7.02
CA LEU A 735 -40.32 18.65 -7.06
C LEU A 735 -39.92 19.28 -8.39
N ASP A 736 -40.74 20.20 -8.91
CA ASP A 736 -40.35 21.09 -10.00
C ASP A 736 -39.51 22.30 -9.53
N GLU A 737 -38.91 23.02 -10.47
CA GLU A 737 -38.08 24.23 -10.24
C GLU A 737 -38.78 25.29 -9.37
N THR A 738 -40.08 25.51 -9.57
CA THR A 738 -40.84 26.48 -8.76
C THR A 738 -41.13 25.93 -7.37
N GLN A 739 -41.31 24.62 -7.22
CA GLN A 739 -41.52 23.97 -5.92
C GLN A 739 -40.23 23.90 -5.08
N ALA A 740 -39.09 23.57 -5.70
CA ALA A 740 -37.82 23.44 -4.99
C ALA A 740 -37.34 24.79 -4.44
N GLU A 741 -37.30 25.84 -5.29
CA GLU A 741 -36.94 27.20 -4.86
C GLU A 741 -37.85 27.72 -3.73
N ASP A 742 -39.17 27.54 -3.87
CA ASP A 742 -40.18 28.02 -2.90
C ASP A 742 -40.11 27.27 -1.56
N MET A 743 -39.68 26.01 -1.55
CA MET A 743 -39.48 25.23 -0.33
C MET A 743 -38.12 25.51 0.34
N LEU A 744 -37.04 25.70 -0.44
CA LEU A 744 -35.72 26.09 0.04
C LEU A 744 -35.73 27.51 0.66
N GLU A 745 -36.37 28.48 0.00
CA GLU A 745 -36.53 29.86 0.54
C GLU A 745 -37.29 29.91 1.87
N LYS A 746 -38.11 28.88 2.16
CA LYS A 746 -39.01 28.85 3.33
C LYS A 746 -38.62 27.86 4.42
N GLY A 747 -37.63 26.99 4.20
CA GLY A 747 -37.27 25.96 5.17
C GLY A 747 -38.34 24.87 5.36
N ILE A 748 -39.07 24.50 4.29
CA ILE A 748 -40.17 23.53 4.37
C ILE A 748 -39.67 22.09 4.59
N ASN A 749 -40.41 21.30 5.37
CA ASN A 749 -40.10 19.89 5.64
C ASN A 749 -40.97 18.93 4.79
N VAL A 750 -40.44 18.33 3.73
CA VAL A 750 -41.18 17.41 2.87
C VAL A 750 -41.35 16.05 3.58
N ILE A 751 -42.52 15.79 4.19
CA ILE A 751 -42.84 14.42 4.66
C ILE A 751 -43.31 13.57 3.49
N ILE A 752 -42.48 12.59 3.12
CA ILE A 752 -42.86 11.49 2.24
C ILE A 752 -43.62 10.45 3.06
N ARG A 753 -44.93 10.30 2.78
CA ARG A 753 -45.81 9.41 3.56
C ARG A 753 -45.44 7.94 3.38
N GLU A 754 -45.50 7.18 4.48
CA GLU A 754 -45.31 5.73 4.44
C GLU A 754 -46.35 5.03 3.54
N VAL A 755 -45.86 4.06 2.77
CA VAL A 755 -46.65 3.09 2.01
C VAL A 755 -46.16 1.69 2.36
N SER A 756 -47.08 0.74 2.49
CA SER A 756 -46.74 -0.65 2.83
C SER A 756 -45.94 -1.32 1.71
N GLY A 757 -44.93 -2.12 2.09
CA GLY A 757 -44.00 -2.76 1.15
C GLY A 757 -42.87 -1.84 0.65
N VAL A 758 -42.88 -0.54 0.99
CA VAL A 758 -41.78 0.37 0.67
C VAL A 758 -40.71 0.33 1.76
N ASN A 759 -39.45 0.21 1.35
CA ASN A 759 -38.25 0.23 2.21
C ASN A 759 -37.10 1.06 1.63
N THR A 760 -37.39 1.95 0.69
CA THR A 760 -36.48 3.02 0.27
C THR A 760 -37.33 4.20 -0.23
N TYR A 761 -36.89 5.43 0.00
CA TYR A 761 -37.60 6.65 -0.36
C TYR A 761 -36.69 7.61 -1.11
N GLU A 762 -37.25 8.33 -2.06
CA GLU A 762 -36.50 9.20 -2.98
C GLU A 762 -37.17 10.56 -3.13
N ILE A 763 -36.34 11.61 -3.16
CA ILE A 763 -36.74 12.99 -3.43
C ILE A 763 -35.93 13.55 -4.60
N GLY A 764 -36.60 13.72 -5.74
CA GLY A 764 -36.08 14.41 -6.91
C GLY A 764 -36.18 15.93 -6.74
N LEU A 765 -35.06 16.62 -6.94
CA LEU A 765 -34.89 18.06 -6.85
C LEU A 765 -34.16 18.57 -8.10
N PRO A 766 -34.47 19.75 -8.65
CA PRO A 766 -33.69 20.31 -9.74
C PRO A 766 -32.24 20.59 -9.32
N VAL A 767 -31.28 20.23 -10.18
CA VAL A 767 -29.83 20.40 -9.92
C VAL A 767 -29.49 21.87 -9.66
N ASP A 768 -30.01 22.79 -10.47
CA ASP A 768 -29.70 24.22 -10.38
C ASP A 768 -29.98 24.76 -8.96
N SER A 769 -31.13 24.38 -8.36
CA SER A 769 -31.57 24.76 -7.00
C SER A 769 -30.67 24.29 -5.86
N LEU A 770 -29.68 23.43 -6.14
CA LEU A 770 -28.73 22.89 -5.17
C LEU A 770 -27.28 23.31 -5.47
N THR A 771 -27.05 24.20 -6.44
CA THR A 771 -25.70 24.66 -6.86
C THR A 771 -25.37 26.10 -6.45
N HIS A 772 -26.11 26.67 -5.50
CA HIS A 772 -25.85 28.01 -4.97
C HIS A 772 -24.58 28.05 -4.11
N THR A 773 -23.94 29.20 -3.96
CA THR A 773 -22.63 29.31 -3.28
C THR A 773 -22.68 29.75 -1.83
N GLU A 774 -23.86 30.09 -1.29
CA GLU A 774 -23.98 30.73 0.03
C GLU A 774 -24.57 29.82 1.12
N GLY A 775 -25.35 28.78 0.76
CA GLY A 775 -25.79 27.73 1.70
C GLY A 775 -26.86 28.14 2.72
N GLU A 776 -27.36 29.38 2.67
CA GLU A 776 -28.28 29.93 3.68
C GLU A 776 -29.69 29.32 3.63
N ARG A 777 -30.08 28.68 2.53
CA ARG A 777 -31.41 28.08 2.34
C ARG A 777 -31.37 26.58 2.58
N MET A 778 -32.42 26.04 3.20
CA MET A 778 -32.47 24.63 3.63
C MET A 778 -33.78 23.93 3.24
N LEU A 779 -33.70 22.63 2.95
CA LEU A 779 -34.83 21.75 2.72
C LEU A 779 -34.69 20.51 3.61
N THR A 780 -35.68 20.25 4.46
CA THR A 780 -35.75 18.98 5.20
C THR A 780 -36.65 18.01 4.45
N VAL A 781 -36.29 16.74 4.38
CA VAL A 781 -37.07 15.68 3.75
C VAL A 781 -37.15 14.51 4.71
N THR A 782 -38.37 14.15 5.11
CA THR A 782 -38.64 13.20 6.20
C THR A 782 -39.41 11.99 5.68
N SER A 783 -38.93 10.80 6.04
CA SER A 783 -39.55 9.50 5.74
C SER A 783 -39.77 8.71 7.04
N LYS A 784 -40.26 7.46 6.94
CA LYS A 784 -40.31 6.55 8.10
C LYS A 784 -38.93 6.02 8.55
N LEU A 785 -37.93 6.09 7.68
CA LEU A 785 -36.57 5.60 7.95
C LEU A 785 -35.71 6.65 8.65
N GLY A 786 -36.07 7.92 8.46
CA GLY A 786 -35.29 9.07 8.91
C GLY A 786 -35.62 10.34 8.13
N SER A 787 -35.03 11.44 8.56
CA SER A 787 -35.02 12.71 7.84
C SER A 787 -33.63 13.13 7.40
N ILE A 788 -33.57 13.94 6.34
CA ILE A 788 -32.36 14.52 5.75
C ILE A 788 -32.62 16.01 5.56
N THR A 789 -31.76 16.88 6.09
CA THR A 789 -31.77 18.33 5.84
C THR A 789 -30.57 18.70 4.98
N VAL A 790 -30.85 19.17 3.76
CA VAL A 790 -29.86 19.65 2.78
C VAL A 790 -29.94 21.16 2.62
N THR A 791 -28.83 21.77 2.21
CA THR A 791 -28.71 23.21 1.89
C THR A 791 -28.77 23.46 0.38
N ASP A 792 -29.00 24.71 -0.03
CA ASP A 792 -28.99 25.10 -1.45
C ASP A 792 -27.59 25.13 -2.10
N ASN A 793 -26.52 24.88 -1.31
CA ASN A 793 -25.16 24.63 -1.79
C ASN A 793 -24.77 23.14 -1.83
N PHE A 794 -25.71 22.20 -1.60
CA PHE A 794 -25.47 20.75 -1.52
C PHE A 794 -24.64 20.18 -2.70
N LEU A 795 -24.86 20.64 -3.94
CA LEU A 795 -24.10 20.25 -5.14
C LEU A 795 -23.01 21.26 -5.55
N ALA A 796 -22.85 22.38 -4.83
CA ALA A 796 -21.86 23.39 -5.17
C ALA A 796 -20.43 22.84 -4.99
N GLY A 797 -19.62 22.95 -6.05
CA GLY A 797 -18.26 22.41 -6.08
C GLY A 797 -18.16 20.89 -6.31
N VAL A 798 -19.25 20.14 -6.20
CA VAL A 798 -19.26 18.67 -6.33
C VAL A 798 -18.95 18.26 -7.78
N PRO A 799 -17.88 17.45 -8.03
CA PRO A 799 -17.56 16.96 -9.38
C PRO A 799 -18.69 16.13 -9.99
N ASP A 800 -18.81 16.17 -11.31
CA ASP A 800 -19.82 15.45 -12.10
C ASP A 800 -21.31 15.70 -11.71
N ALA A 801 -21.60 16.64 -10.81
CA ALA A 801 -22.96 17.02 -10.37
C ALA A 801 -23.75 17.86 -11.41
N SER A 802 -23.59 17.58 -12.71
CA SER A 802 -24.25 18.29 -13.81
C SER A 802 -25.36 17.44 -14.44
N GLY A 803 -26.60 17.90 -14.35
CA GLY A 803 -27.78 17.23 -14.91
C GLY A 803 -29.02 18.11 -14.81
N LYS A 804 -30.21 17.52 -14.67
CA LYS A 804 -31.46 18.26 -14.41
C LYS A 804 -32.08 17.90 -13.07
N GLU A 805 -32.14 16.61 -12.73
CA GLU A 805 -32.77 16.11 -11.52
C GLU A 805 -31.74 15.40 -10.64
N ALA A 806 -31.53 15.93 -9.44
CA ALA A 806 -30.79 15.31 -8.35
C ALA A 806 -31.78 14.54 -7.47
N VAL A 807 -31.66 13.22 -7.41
CA VAL A 807 -32.50 12.35 -6.59
C VAL A 807 -31.73 11.91 -5.37
N ILE A 808 -32.12 12.41 -4.19
CA ILE A 808 -31.58 11.97 -2.89
C ILE A 808 -32.41 10.77 -2.41
N THR A 809 -31.73 9.73 -1.97
CA THR A 809 -32.31 8.44 -1.55
C THR A 809 -32.06 8.21 -0.06
N ILE A 810 -33.09 7.80 0.69
CA ILE A 810 -32.97 7.15 2.00
C ILE A 810 -33.49 5.71 1.92
N GLY A 811 -32.57 4.74 2.01
CA GLY A 811 -32.84 3.31 1.90
C GLY A 811 -32.76 2.57 3.23
N ASP A 812 -33.40 1.42 3.31
CA ASP A 812 -33.16 0.40 4.33
C ASP A 812 -31.82 -0.29 4.06
N GLY A 813 -30.82 0.01 4.89
CA GLY A 813 -29.45 -0.48 4.76
C GLY A 813 -29.24 -1.92 5.26
N SER A 814 -30.25 -2.54 5.88
CA SER A 814 -30.16 -3.92 6.39
C SER A 814 -30.05 -5.00 5.30
N LYS A 815 -30.13 -4.60 4.03
CA LYS A 815 -29.97 -5.45 2.84
C LYS A 815 -28.50 -5.67 2.43
N TYR A 816 -27.57 -4.86 2.92
CA TYR A 816 -26.14 -5.04 2.62
C TYR A 816 -25.55 -6.18 3.44
N ASP A 817 -24.71 -7.01 2.82
CA ASP A 817 -24.13 -8.17 3.47
C ASP A 817 -22.89 -7.77 4.30
N LEU A 818 -23.16 -7.13 5.43
CA LEU A 818 -22.13 -6.63 6.35
C LEU A 818 -21.29 -7.78 6.97
N PRO A 819 -20.04 -7.52 7.41
CA PRO A 819 -19.27 -8.50 8.18
C PRO A 819 -20.05 -9.02 9.40
N GLU A 820 -19.94 -10.32 9.71
CA GLU A 820 -20.68 -10.94 10.83
C GLU A 820 -20.32 -10.32 12.19
N GLU A 821 -19.11 -9.77 12.33
CA GLU A 821 -18.69 -9.03 13.52
C GLU A 821 -19.45 -7.70 13.65
N VAL A 822 -19.63 -6.97 12.55
CA VAL A 822 -20.43 -5.73 12.49
C VAL A 822 -21.91 -6.03 12.73
N LYS A 823 -22.48 -7.06 12.08
CA LYS A 823 -23.86 -7.53 12.35
C LYS A 823 -24.07 -7.86 13.83
N THR A 824 -23.09 -8.51 14.45
CA THR A 824 -23.12 -8.87 15.88
C THR A 824 -23.06 -7.64 16.78
N ALA A 825 -22.16 -6.68 16.50
CA ALA A 825 -22.02 -5.45 17.26
C ALA A 825 -23.26 -4.53 17.17
N LEU A 826 -23.84 -4.41 15.97
CA LEU A 826 -25.08 -3.66 15.76
C LEU A 826 -26.29 -4.31 16.44
N ALA A 827 -26.28 -5.63 16.64
CA ALA A 827 -27.29 -6.40 17.38
C ALA A 827 -28.76 -6.15 16.92
N GLY A 828 -28.97 -5.87 15.63
CA GLY A 828 -30.29 -5.61 15.04
C GLY A 828 -30.80 -4.17 15.16
N ARG A 829 -29.95 -3.21 15.55
CA ARG A 829 -30.27 -1.77 15.51
C ARG A 829 -30.46 -1.26 14.07
N PRO A 830 -31.14 -0.11 13.86
CA PRO A 830 -31.40 0.42 12.52
C PRO A 830 -30.14 0.72 11.71
N ILE A 831 -30.24 0.45 10.40
CA ILE A 831 -29.25 0.79 9.38
C ILE A 831 -29.99 1.47 8.23
N ILE A 832 -29.55 2.66 7.83
CA ILE A 832 -30.03 3.35 6.62
C ILE A 832 -28.92 3.44 5.58
N GLN A 833 -29.31 3.47 4.31
CA GLN A 833 -28.45 3.90 3.22
C GLN A 833 -28.80 5.34 2.86
N LEU A 834 -27.80 6.21 2.71
CA LEU A 834 -27.92 7.47 2.00
C LEU A 834 -27.30 7.33 0.60
N SER A 835 -27.94 7.94 -0.41
CA SER A 835 -27.52 7.85 -1.80
C SER A 835 -27.94 9.11 -2.57
N LEU A 836 -27.19 9.46 -3.61
CA LEU A 836 -27.53 10.51 -4.56
C LEU A 836 -27.45 9.94 -5.98
N SER A 837 -28.33 10.39 -6.86
CA SER A 837 -28.14 10.23 -8.30
C SER A 837 -28.47 11.50 -9.08
N ILE A 838 -27.82 11.71 -10.22
CA ILE A 838 -28.05 12.83 -11.13
C ILE A 838 -28.58 12.28 -12.46
N ASP A 839 -29.79 12.70 -12.86
CA ASP A 839 -30.54 12.16 -13.99
C ASP A 839 -30.61 10.60 -14.00
N GLY A 840 -30.67 10.00 -12.81
CA GLY A 840 -30.70 8.54 -12.59
C GLY A 840 -29.34 7.83 -12.57
N ASN A 841 -28.22 8.56 -12.65
CA ASN A 841 -26.86 8.01 -12.53
C ASN A 841 -26.36 8.21 -11.10
N TYR A 842 -26.02 7.14 -10.37
CA TYR A 842 -25.51 7.25 -9.01
C TYR A 842 -24.25 8.13 -8.94
N LEU A 843 -24.22 9.04 -7.97
CA LEU A 843 -23.09 9.92 -7.67
C LEU A 843 -22.69 9.70 -6.20
N ARG A 844 -21.41 9.38 -5.95
CA ARG A 844 -20.85 9.42 -4.60
C ARG A 844 -20.76 10.89 -4.19
N TRP A 845 -21.78 11.35 -3.47
CA TRP A 845 -21.82 12.70 -2.92
C TRP A 845 -20.81 12.84 -1.79
N ASP A 846 -19.97 13.87 -1.90
CA ASP A 846 -19.04 14.35 -0.87
C ASP A 846 -18.90 15.87 -1.04
N ASN A 847 -19.22 16.64 -0.01
CA ASN A 847 -19.16 18.10 0.02
C ASN A 847 -18.92 18.62 1.45
N PRO A 848 -17.66 18.89 1.82
CA PRO A 848 -17.32 19.44 3.14
C PRO A 848 -17.93 20.81 3.44
N ASP A 849 -18.32 21.60 2.44
CA ASP A 849 -18.91 22.93 2.61
C ASP A 849 -20.45 22.92 2.70
N ALA A 850 -21.08 21.75 2.55
CA ALA A 850 -22.55 21.58 2.62
C ALA A 850 -22.96 20.40 3.51
N PRO A 851 -22.56 20.37 4.81
CA PRO A 851 -22.83 19.24 5.71
C PRO A 851 -24.34 19.02 5.92
N VAL A 852 -24.78 17.81 5.58
CA VAL A 852 -26.18 17.38 5.68
C VAL A 852 -26.48 16.88 7.09
N THR A 853 -27.58 17.36 7.67
CA THR A 853 -28.08 16.86 8.95
C THR A 853 -29.04 15.69 8.71
N VAL A 854 -28.89 14.61 9.46
CA VAL A 854 -29.67 13.37 9.30
C VAL A 854 -30.25 13.00 10.66
N THR A 855 -31.50 12.49 10.69
CA THR A 855 -32.10 11.90 11.89
C THR A 855 -32.69 10.52 11.60
N ILE A 856 -32.55 9.59 12.54
CA ILE A 856 -33.06 8.21 12.46
C ILE A 856 -33.94 7.94 13.68
N PRO A 857 -35.21 7.50 13.55
CA PRO A 857 -36.04 7.15 14.69
C PRO A 857 -35.44 5.98 15.49
N TYR A 858 -35.31 6.13 16.81
CA TYR A 858 -34.71 5.11 17.67
C TYR A 858 -35.41 5.00 19.02
N THR A 859 -35.68 3.76 19.43
CA THR A 859 -36.17 3.43 20.77
C THR A 859 -35.08 2.63 21.48
N PRO A 860 -34.31 3.25 22.40
CA PRO A 860 -33.27 2.54 23.12
C PRO A 860 -33.84 1.49 24.08
N THR A 861 -33.02 0.49 24.40
CA THR A 861 -33.34 -0.51 25.43
C THR A 861 -33.19 0.08 26.85
N GLU A 862 -33.68 -0.64 27.88
CA GLU A 862 -33.54 -0.20 29.29
C GLU A 862 -32.07 0.03 29.69
N GLU A 863 -31.12 -0.78 29.19
CA GLU A 863 -29.67 -0.63 29.43
C GLU A 863 -29.12 0.64 28.75
N GLU A 864 -29.55 0.91 27.51
CA GLU A 864 -29.10 2.08 26.75
C GLU A 864 -29.64 3.39 27.34
N LEU A 865 -30.82 3.35 27.98
CA LEU A 865 -31.38 4.49 28.72
C LEU A 865 -30.64 4.80 30.03
N GLU A 866 -29.81 3.89 30.56
CA GLU A 866 -28.90 4.22 31.67
C GLU A 866 -27.73 5.10 31.21
N ASN A 867 -27.28 4.92 29.95
CA ASN A 867 -26.14 5.64 29.37
C ASN A 867 -26.44 6.10 27.92
N PRO A 868 -27.41 7.00 27.68
CA PRO A 868 -27.85 7.36 26.33
C PRO A 868 -26.75 8.01 25.47
N ASP A 869 -25.74 8.61 26.10
CA ASP A 869 -24.57 9.17 25.43
C ASP A 869 -23.68 8.11 24.77
N SER A 870 -23.74 6.86 25.24
CA SER A 870 -23.07 5.72 24.61
C SER A 870 -23.82 5.20 23.37
N ILE A 871 -25.00 5.74 23.03
CA ILE A 871 -25.61 5.54 21.71
C ILE A 871 -24.84 6.41 20.71
N VAL A 872 -24.32 5.80 19.65
CA VAL A 872 -23.48 6.44 18.63
C VAL A 872 -23.99 6.13 17.23
N VAL A 873 -23.52 6.90 16.24
CA VAL A 873 -23.70 6.59 14.82
C VAL A 873 -22.37 6.09 14.27
N TRP A 874 -22.40 4.94 13.62
CA TRP A 874 -21.33 4.49 12.74
C TRP A 874 -21.72 4.77 11.29
N TYR A 875 -20.83 5.36 10.52
CA TYR A 875 -20.89 5.15 9.07
C TYR A 875 -20.14 3.87 8.73
N ILE A 876 -20.62 3.17 7.72
CA ILE A 876 -19.97 1.96 7.20
C ILE A 876 -19.37 2.34 5.85
N ASN A 877 -18.07 2.07 5.64
CA ASN A 877 -17.41 2.36 4.37
C ASN A 877 -17.71 1.27 3.31
N SER A 878 -17.11 1.39 2.12
CA SER A 878 -17.27 0.43 1.03
C SER A 878 -16.70 -0.96 1.33
N GLU A 879 -15.69 -1.04 2.21
CA GLU A 879 -14.98 -2.25 2.63
C GLU A 879 -15.64 -2.91 3.86
N GLY A 880 -16.75 -2.36 4.36
CA GLY A 880 -17.52 -2.88 5.50
C GLY A 880 -16.99 -2.47 6.88
N GLU A 881 -15.96 -1.62 6.96
CA GLU A 881 -15.43 -1.08 8.21
C GLU A 881 -16.38 -0.05 8.83
N VAL A 882 -16.34 0.07 10.16
CA VAL A 882 -17.15 1.03 10.93
C VAL A 882 -16.31 2.22 11.39
N VAL A 883 -16.78 3.43 11.11
CA VAL A 883 -16.15 4.68 11.56
C VAL A 883 -17.17 5.50 12.34
N THR A 884 -16.79 5.96 13.54
CA THR A 884 -17.72 6.69 14.41
C THR A 884 -17.93 8.12 13.92
N VAL A 885 -19.20 8.47 13.65
CA VAL A 885 -19.62 9.82 13.32
C VAL A 885 -19.72 10.62 14.64
N PRO A 886 -18.80 11.57 14.92
CA PRO A 886 -18.67 12.14 16.27
C PRO A 886 -19.88 13.00 16.65
N SER A 887 -20.56 13.56 15.65
CA SER A 887 -21.80 14.33 15.79
C SER A 887 -23.05 13.47 16.08
N GLY A 888 -22.92 12.16 16.29
CA GLY A 888 -24.03 11.25 16.57
C GLY A 888 -24.56 11.31 18.01
N ARG A 889 -25.67 12.01 18.25
CA ARG A 889 -26.42 12.06 19.54
C ARG A 889 -27.77 11.35 19.44
N TYR A 890 -28.13 10.61 20.49
CA TYR A 890 -29.54 10.30 20.78
C TYR A 890 -30.21 11.49 21.47
N ASP A 891 -31.38 11.87 20.99
CA ASP A 891 -32.29 12.81 21.64
C ASP A 891 -33.54 12.08 22.17
N ALA A 892 -33.73 12.21 23.49
CA ALA A 892 -34.84 11.59 24.22
C ALA A 892 -36.16 12.39 24.14
N GLU A 893 -36.16 13.64 23.68
CA GLU A 893 -37.39 14.44 23.47
C GLU A 893 -38.03 14.12 22.11
N THR A 894 -37.25 14.04 21.02
CA THR A 894 -37.77 13.59 19.71
C THR A 894 -37.81 12.07 19.53
N GLY A 895 -37.02 11.30 20.30
CA GLY A 895 -36.89 9.86 20.11
C GLY A 895 -36.11 9.49 18.84
N THR A 896 -35.08 10.28 18.52
CA THR A 896 -34.26 10.09 17.31
C THR A 896 -32.76 10.08 17.64
N VAL A 897 -31.96 9.42 16.81
CA VAL A 897 -30.52 9.65 16.75
C VAL A 897 -30.25 10.61 15.61
N SER A 898 -29.54 11.71 15.89
CA SER A 898 -29.20 12.75 14.90
C SER A 898 -27.68 12.87 14.71
N PHE A 899 -27.25 13.18 13.50
CA PHE A 899 -25.86 13.42 13.13
C PHE A 899 -25.73 14.39 11.95
N LYS A 900 -24.51 14.90 11.73
CA LYS A 900 -24.12 15.66 10.52
C LYS A 900 -23.12 14.83 9.71
N THR A 901 -23.22 14.85 8.38
CA THR A 901 -22.27 14.19 7.47
C THR A 901 -22.04 15.00 6.19
N THR A 902 -20.81 14.96 5.67
CA THR A 902 -20.40 15.63 4.43
C THR A 902 -20.44 14.70 3.22
N HIS A 903 -20.67 13.40 3.41
CA HIS A 903 -20.74 12.41 2.34
C HIS A 903 -21.98 11.52 2.52
N PHE A 904 -22.31 10.72 1.51
CA PHE A 904 -23.35 9.69 1.61
C PHE A 904 -22.76 8.28 1.64
N SER A 905 -23.29 7.44 2.53
CA SER A 905 -22.93 6.03 2.71
C SER A 905 -24.05 5.28 3.46
N ASN A 906 -23.77 4.06 3.90
CA ASN A 906 -24.57 3.37 4.93
C ASN A 906 -24.26 3.95 6.33
N TYR A 907 -25.29 4.16 7.14
CA TYR A 907 -25.19 4.63 8.54
C TYR A 907 -26.01 3.72 9.45
N ALA A 908 -25.42 3.33 10.57
CA ALA A 908 -26.01 2.43 11.56
C ALA A 908 -25.99 3.05 12.96
N ILE A 909 -27.01 2.75 13.76
CA ILE A 909 -27.01 3.09 15.19
C ILE A 909 -26.30 1.98 15.95
N ALA A 910 -25.32 2.34 16.77
CA ALA A 910 -24.56 1.41 17.61
C ALA A 910 -24.60 1.86 19.08
N TYR A 911 -24.19 0.97 19.99
CA TYR A 911 -24.06 1.26 21.41
C TYR A 911 -22.64 0.90 21.88
N VAL A 912 -21.87 1.93 22.22
CA VAL A 912 -20.44 1.82 22.54
C VAL A 912 -20.21 2.33 23.97
N ARG A 913 -19.99 1.39 24.89
CA ARG A 913 -19.47 1.70 26.22
C ARG A 913 -17.94 1.78 26.14
N LYS A 914 -17.37 2.82 26.72
CA LYS A 914 -15.94 2.94 27.08
C LYS A 914 -15.88 3.07 28.60
N SER A 915 -14.74 2.70 29.19
CA SER A 915 -14.46 2.85 30.62
C SER A 915 -12.95 2.87 30.83
N PHE A 916 -12.47 3.55 31.89
CA PHE A 916 -11.06 3.88 32.04
C PHE A 916 -10.54 3.54 33.44
N ASN A 917 -9.39 2.85 33.50
CA ASN A 917 -8.82 2.30 34.73
C ASN A 917 -7.96 3.31 35.50
N ASP A 918 -7.70 4.50 34.95
CA ASP A 918 -6.79 5.53 35.48
C ASP A 918 -7.49 6.81 35.98
N LEU A 919 -8.84 6.84 36.02
CA LEU A 919 -9.60 8.04 36.37
C LEU A 919 -9.25 8.65 37.74
N GLY A 920 -8.82 7.83 38.71
CA GLY A 920 -8.22 8.28 39.97
C GLY A 920 -9.12 9.24 40.77
N SER A 921 -8.75 10.52 40.84
CA SER A 921 -9.52 11.58 41.51
C SER A 921 -10.43 12.39 40.56
N ALA A 922 -10.47 12.04 39.28
CA ALA A 922 -11.24 12.72 38.23
C ALA A 922 -12.60 12.06 37.93
N THR A 923 -13.12 11.23 38.83
CA THR A 923 -14.44 10.57 38.68
C THR A 923 -15.62 11.54 38.54
N TRP A 924 -15.43 12.82 38.85
CA TRP A 924 -16.40 13.88 38.55
C TRP A 924 -16.56 14.17 37.05
N ALA A 925 -15.57 13.79 36.22
CA ALA A 925 -15.59 13.89 34.76
C ALA A 925 -15.89 12.55 34.05
N GLU A 926 -16.08 11.47 34.81
CA GLU A 926 -16.19 10.08 34.32
C GLU A 926 -17.21 9.92 33.18
N LYS A 927 -18.44 10.42 33.37
CA LYS A 927 -19.48 10.39 32.34
C LYS A 927 -19.07 11.14 31.06
N SER A 928 -18.52 12.35 31.22
CA SER A 928 -18.09 13.23 30.14
C SER A 928 -16.93 12.60 29.34
N ILE A 929 -16.01 11.94 30.04
CA ILE A 929 -14.89 11.19 29.46
C ILE A 929 -15.38 9.97 28.68
N GLU A 930 -16.22 9.12 29.27
CA GLU A 930 -16.76 7.94 28.59
C GLU A 930 -17.59 8.31 27.35
N ALA A 931 -18.43 9.35 27.43
CA ALA A 931 -19.26 9.82 26.34
C ALA A 931 -18.44 10.36 25.15
N LEU A 932 -17.44 11.20 25.39
CA LEU A 932 -16.60 11.76 24.32
C LEU A 932 -15.66 10.71 23.71
N ALA A 933 -15.18 9.75 24.51
CA ALA A 933 -14.35 8.65 24.01
C ALA A 933 -15.16 7.60 23.23
N ALA A 934 -16.42 7.34 23.60
CA ALA A 934 -17.32 6.47 22.85
C ALA A 934 -17.63 7.03 21.44
N LYS A 935 -17.59 8.37 21.30
CA LYS A 935 -17.85 9.10 20.05
C LYS A 935 -16.59 9.49 19.27
N GLU A 936 -15.41 9.06 19.73
CA GLU A 936 -14.10 9.43 19.15
C GLU A 936 -13.88 10.96 19.03
N ILE A 937 -14.58 11.75 19.87
CA ILE A 937 -14.39 13.20 20.01
C ILE A 937 -13.09 13.49 20.76
N MET A 938 -12.71 12.64 21.72
CA MET A 938 -11.40 12.68 22.36
C MET A 938 -10.67 11.35 22.15
N LYS A 939 -9.41 11.41 21.70
CA LYS A 939 -8.55 10.24 21.51
C LYS A 939 -8.09 9.68 22.87
N THR A 940 -8.02 8.36 22.99
CA THR A 940 -7.68 7.63 24.23
C THR A 940 -6.74 6.46 23.95
N GLU A 941 -5.97 6.05 24.95
CA GLU A 941 -4.97 4.97 24.82
C GLU A 941 -5.45 3.69 25.50
N ASN A 942 -6.05 2.77 24.74
CA ASN A 942 -6.64 1.54 25.29
C ASN A 942 -7.65 1.85 26.43
N GLU A 943 -7.36 1.41 27.66
CA GLU A 943 -8.16 1.62 28.88
C GLU A 943 -7.66 2.82 29.73
N LEU A 944 -6.85 3.73 29.15
CA LEU A 944 -6.28 4.91 29.81
C LEU A 944 -6.79 6.22 29.16
N PHE A 945 -7.17 7.19 30.00
CA PHE A 945 -7.61 8.52 29.57
C PHE A 945 -6.62 9.66 29.91
N ARG A 946 -5.78 9.45 30.94
CA ARG A 946 -4.80 10.40 31.48
C ARG A 946 -5.43 11.72 31.97
N PRO A 947 -6.47 11.67 32.83
CA PRO A 947 -7.32 12.83 33.15
C PRO A 947 -6.59 14.06 33.74
N ALA A 948 -5.45 13.84 34.39
CA ALA A 948 -4.68 14.89 35.08
C ALA A 948 -3.54 15.49 34.24
N GLU A 949 -3.26 14.96 33.05
CA GLU A 949 -2.31 15.56 32.11
C GLU A 949 -2.92 16.83 31.47
N ASN A 950 -2.08 17.75 31.00
CA ASN A 950 -2.57 18.92 30.26
C ASN A 950 -3.06 18.51 28.87
N VAL A 951 -4.14 19.09 28.37
CA VAL A 951 -4.56 18.92 26.98
C VAL A 951 -3.72 19.83 26.07
N THR A 952 -3.32 19.34 24.90
CA THR A 952 -2.60 20.15 23.89
C THR A 952 -3.57 21.09 23.17
N ARG A 953 -3.05 22.07 22.42
CA ARG A 953 -3.86 22.93 21.54
C ARG A 953 -4.53 22.11 20.44
N ALA A 954 -3.84 21.09 19.93
CA ALA A 954 -4.37 20.21 18.89
C ALA A 954 -5.47 19.27 19.40
N ASP A 955 -5.24 18.53 20.50
CA ASP A 955 -6.22 17.67 21.16
C ASP A 955 -7.53 18.43 21.47
N PHE A 956 -7.40 19.66 21.99
CA PHE A 956 -8.57 20.47 22.32
C PHE A 956 -9.35 20.93 21.08
N LEU A 957 -8.64 21.37 20.02
CA LEU A 957 -9.29 21.87 18.82
C LEU A 957 -9.91 20.73 17.98
N TYR A 958 -9.25 19.57 17.92
CA TYR A 958 -9.80 18.30 17.42
C TYR A 958 -11.14 17.97 18.09
N ALA A 959 -11.15 17.97 19.43
CA ALA A 959 -12.35 17.65 20.21
C ALA A 959 -13.46 18.69 20.01
N LEU A 960 -13.13 19.98 19.94
CA LEU A 960 -14.08 21.05 19.69
C LEU A 960 -14.75 20.94 18.31
N VAL A 961 -13.98 20.67 17.26
CA VAL A 961 -14.46 20.55 15.88
C VAL A 961 -15.36 19.31 15.72
N ARG A 962 -14.94 18.15 16.26
CA ARG A 962 -15.72 16.90 16.21
C ARG A 962 -17.00 16.96 17.04
N ALA A 963 -16.96 17.59 18.22
CA ALA A 963 -18.15 17.76 19.06
C ALA A 963 -19.27 18.57 18.39
N LEU A 964 -18.90 19.66 17.70
CA LEU A 964 -19.85 20.55 17.03
C LEU A 964 -20.13 20.13 15.58
N GLY A 965 -19.43 19.12 15.07
CA GLY A 965 -19.62 18.56 13.72
C GLY A 965 -19.31 19.56 12.62
N LEU A 966 -18.22 20.32 12.76
CA LEU A 966 -17.83 21.36 11.79
C LEU A 966 -17.09 20.74 10.61
N SER A 967 -17.31 21.28 9.41
CA SER A 967 -16.62 20.92 8.17
C SER A 967 -16.42 22.14 7.28
N ALA A 968 -15.41 22.07 6.41
CA ALA A 968 -15.13 23.02 5.34
C ALA A 968 -14.10 22.42 4.39
N SER A 969 -14.14 22.74 3.09
CA SER A 969 -13.06 22.42 2.16
C SER A 969 -11.90 23.39 2.38
N PHE A 970 -10.70 22.88 2.64
CA PHE A 970 -9.50 23.70 2.85
C PHE A 970 -8.35 23.27 1.94
N SER A 971 -7.55 24.24 1.52
CA SER A 971 -6.36 24.04 0.67
C SER A 971 -5.10 24.71 1.22
N ASP A 972 -5.21 25.34 2.41
CA ASP A 972 -4.14 26.04 3.10
C ASP A 972 -4.14 25.57 4.57
N ALA A 973 -3.17 24.73 4.94
CA ALA A 973 -2.97 24.21 6.29
C ALA A 973 -1.94 25.04 7.07
N PHE A 974 -1.72 24.77 8.36
CA PHE A 974 -0.58 25.35 9.08
C PHE A 974 0.70 24.59 8.72
N ASP A 975 1.81 25.33 8.64
CA ASP A 975 3.15 24.87 8.28
C ASP A 975 3.67 23.73 9.18
N ASP A 976 3.23 23.68 10.43
CA ASP A 976 3.66 22.77 11.48
C ASP A 976 2.62 21.68 11.82
N ILE A 977 1.74 21.34 10.87
CA ILE A 977 0.76 20.24 11.01
C ILE A 977 0.81 19.35 9.77
N SER A 978 1.11 18.06 9.97
CA SER A 978 1.04 17.04 8.90
C SER A 978 -0.35 16.88 8.31
N THR A 979 -0.46 16.40 7.07
CA THR A 979 -1.68 15.72 6.59
C THR A 979 -2.05 14.50 7.41
N ASP A 980 -1.05 13.80 7.93
CA ASP A 980 -1.14 12.47 8.51
C ASP A 980 -1.37 12.54 10.04
N ALA A 981 -1.42 13.75 10.59
CA ALA A 981 -1.76 13.99 11.98
C ALA A 981 -3.25 13.69 12.18
N TYR A 982 -3.60 12.95 13.23
CA TYR A 982 -5.00 12.55 13.48
C TYR A 982 -5.97 13.73 13.68
N TYR A 983 -5.43 14.95 13.82
CA TYR A 983 -6.13 16.22 13.97
C TYR A 983 -5.97 17.17 12.77
N TYR A 984 -5.35 16.73 11.66
CA TYR A 984 -5.11 17.56 10.47
C TYR A 984 -6.39 18.16 9.91
N ASN A 985 -7.37 17.30 9.64
CA ASN A 985 -8.64 17.69 9.05
C ASN A 985 -9.37 18.69 9.95
N GLU A 986 -9.48 18.39 11.23
CA GLU A 986 -10.12 19.24 12.23
C GLU A 986 -9.45 20.62 12.33
N ILE A 987 -8.12 20.70 12.37
CA ILE A 987 -7.40 21.97 12.52
C ILE A 987 -7.33 22.73 11.19
N GLY A 988 -7.29 22.04 10.05
CA GLY A 988 -7.43 22.63 8.71
C GLY A 988 -8.80 23.27 8.50
N VAL A 989 -9.87 22.55 8.85
CA VAL A 989 -11.24 23.09 8.95
C VAL A 989 -11.27 24.31 9.89
N ALA A 990 -10.68 24.21 11.08
CA ALA A 990 -10.64 25.33 12.02
C ALA A 990 -9.79 26.54 11.57
N LYS A 991 -8.79 26.33 10.69
CA LYS A 991 -8.04 27.41 10.02
C LYS A 991 -8.90 28.09 8.95
N GLN A 992 -9.49 27.29 8.06
CA GLN A 992 -10.35 27.74 6.96
C GLN A 992 -11.56 28.53 7.48
N LEU A 993 -12.17 28.05 8.56
CA LEU A 993 -13.28 28.70 9.26
C LEU A 993 -12.84 29.89 10.16
N GLY A 994 -11.55 30.22 10.22
CA GLY A 994 -11.01 31.37 10.99
C GLY A 994 -11.08 31.23 12.51
N ILE A 995 -11.41 30.04 13.03
CA ILE A 995 -11.47 29.72 14.47
C ILE A 995 -10.07 29.88 15.07
N THR A 996 -9.07 29.30 14.42
CA THR A 996 -7.65 29.50 14.75
C THR A 996 -6.96 30.36 13.71
N LEU A 997 -6.02 31.18 14.17
CA LEU A 997 -5.15 32.03 13.33
C LEU A 997 -3.66 31.64 13.51
N GLY A 998 -3.41 30.50 14.16
CA GLY A 998 -2.06 30.09 14.54
C GLY A 998 -1.45 30.93 15.66
N THR A 999 -0.12 30.92 15.75
CA THR A 999 0.69 31.76 16.66
C THR A 999 1.62 32.72 15.91
N GLY A 1000 1.89 32.47 14.63
CA GLY A 1000 2.62 33.36 13.72
C GLY A 1000 3.34 32.56 12.62
N ASN A 1001 3.80 33.22 11.56
CA ASN A 1001 4.57 32.59 10.47
C ASN A 1001 3.93 31.29 9.91
N ASN A 1002 2.61 31.28 9.76
CA ASN A 1002 1.78 30.11 9.40
C ASN A 1002 1.90 28.88 10.32
N LYS A 1003 2.41 29.02 11.55
CA LYS A 1003 2.45 27.96 12.58
C LYS A 1003 1.27 28.00 13.54
N PHE A 1004 0.88 26.85 14.10
CA PHE A 1004 -0.17 26.66 15.08
C PHE A 1004 0.34 26.26 16.48
N GLU A 1005 1.52 25.65 16.55
CA GLU A 1005 2.14 25.04 17.74
C GLU A 1005 1.22 23.99 18.38
N PRO A 1006 1.01 22.83 17.74
CA PRO A 1006 -0.02 21.85 18.11
C PRO A 1006 0.14 21.26 19.52
N ASP A 1007 1.36 20.85 19.88
CA ASP A 1007 1.62 20.06 21.09
C ASP A 1007 1.78 20.91 22.36
N LEU A 1008 1.82 22.24 22.23
CA LEU A 1008 1.80 23.12 23.39
C LEU A 1008 0.51 22.90 24.19
N SER A 1009 0.65 22.70 25.50
CA SER A 1009 -0.49 22.66 26.43
C SER A 1009 -1.34 23.91 26.29
N ILE A 1010 -2.65 23.77 26.10
CA ILE A 1010 -3.52 24.93 25.89
C ILE A 1010 -3.73 25.70 27.19
N THR A 1011 -3.50 27.02 27.15
CA THR A 1011 -3.84 27.90 28.27
C THR A 1011 -5.35 28.10 28.33
N ARG A 1012 -5.89 28.34 29.52
CA ARG A 1012 -7.33 28.57 29.71
C ARG A 1012 -7.85 29.76 28.90
N GLN A 1013 -7.04 30.80 28.66
CA GLN A 1013 -7.42 31.94 27.81
C GLN A 1013 -7.41 31.62 26.31
N ASP A 1014 -6.50 30.76 25.83
CA ASP A 1014 -6.51 30.31 24.43
C ASP A 1014 -7.70 29.39 24.14
N MET A 1015 -7.98 28.47 25.06
CA MET A 1015 -9.16 27.61 25.06
C MET A 1015 -10.46 28.44 24.97
N MET A 1016 -10.59 29.47 25.81
CA MET A 1016 -11.72 30.41 25.73
C MET A 1016 -11.76 31.19 24.40
N THR A 1017 -10.62 31.54 23.83
CA THR A 1017 -10.55 32.28 22.55
C THR A 1017 -11.01 31.41 21.37
N LEU A 1018 -10.60 30.14 21.30
CA LEU A 1018 -11.02 29.20 20.25
C LEU A 1018 -12.52 28.91 20.34
N VAL A 1019 -13.04 28.57 21.52
CA VAL A 1019 -14.49 28.32 21.70
C VAL A 1019 -15.30 29.59 21.42
N GLY A 1020 -14.85 30.75 21.88
CA GLY A 1020 -15.53 32.03 21.62
C GLY A 1020 -15.69 32.30 20.12
N ARG A 1021 -14.62 32.16 19.32
CA ARG A 1021 -14.69 32.32 17.87
C ARG A 1021 -15.55 31.25 17.18
N THR A 1022 -15.53 30.02 17.69
CA THR A 1022 -16.33 28.92 17.14
C THR A 1022 -17.82 29.18 17.32
N LEU A 1023 -18.25 29.62 18.50
CA LEU A 1023 -19.67 29.94 18.74
C LEU A 1023 -20.07 31.27 18.08
N GLU A 1024 -19.17 32.25 17.95
CA GLU A 1024 -19.42 33.45 17.12
C GLU A 1024 -19.65 33.10 15.65
N LEU A 1025 -18.86 32.17 15.08
CA LEU A 1025 -19.01 31.68 13.70
C LEU A 1025 -20.37 30.97 13.48
N LEU A 1026 -20.78 30.14 14.45
CA LEU A 1026 -22.08 29.46 14.42
C LEU A 1026 -23.28 30.38 14.69
N ASN A 1027 -23.04 31.67 15.01
CA ASN A 1027 -24.04 32.62 15.52
C ASN A 1027 -24.67 32.25 16.88
N GLU A 1028 -24.05 31.30 17.60
CA GLU A 1028 -24.45 30.79 18.92
C GLU A 1028 -23.89 31.62 20.09
N LEU A 1029 -23.19 32.73 19.80
CA LEU A 1029 -22.62 33.63 20.80
C LEU A 1029 -22.55 35.09 20.31
N GLU A 1030 -23.25 36.00 21.00
CA GLU A 1030 -23.16 37.43 20.70
C GLU A 1030 -21.83 38.03 21.20
N ARG A 1031 -20.99 38.51 20.26
CA ARG A 1031 -19.68 39.15 20.48
C ARG A 1031 -19.67 40.37 21.44
N GLN A 1032 -20.82 40.90 21.87
CA GLN A 1032 -20.94 42.15 22.63
C GLN A 1032 -21.23 41.96 24.14
N ALA A 1033 -20.88 40.82 24.73
CA ALA A 1033 -20.91 40.64 26.18
C ALA A 1033 -20.06 41.71 26.90
N PRO A 1034 -20.59 42.43 27.90
CA PRO A 1034 -19.91 43.58 28.49
C PRO A 1034 -18.81 43.12 29.45
N GLU A 1035 -17.54 43.42 29.16
CA GLU A 1035 -16.33 43.04 29.93
C GLU A 1035 -16.46 43.17 31.47
N THR A 1036 -17.31 44.08 31.94
CA THR A 1036 -17.72 44.19 33.35
C THR A 1036 -18.17 42.87 34.00
N VAL A 1037 -18.57 41.84 33.24
CA VAL A 1037 -18.86 40.49 33.78
C VAL A 1037 -17.62 39.83 34.38
N LEU A 1038 -16.42 40.21 33.94
CA LEU A 1038 -15.12 39.73 34.43
C LEU A 1038 -14.69 40.40 35.75
N GLU A 1039 -15.35 41.48 36.18
CA GLU A 1039 -15.09 42.13 37.49
C GLU A 1039 -15.32 41.20 38.69
N ARG A 1040 -16.04 40.09 38.49
CA ARG A 1040 -16.24 39.05 39.51
C ARG A 1040 -14.97 38.24 39.82
N PHE A 1041 -13.92 38.35 39.00
CA PHE A 1041 -12.69 37.56 39.11
C PHE A 1041 -11.49 38.41 39.54
N THR A 1042 -10.78 37.91 40.57
CA THR A 1042 -9.64 38.61 41.20
C THR A 1042 -8.38 38.64 40.34
N ASP A 1043 -8.31 37.79 39.31
CA ASP A 1043 -7.22 37.64 38.34
C ASP A 1043 -7.60 38.13 36.93
N LYS A 1044 -8.71 38.90 36.77
CA LYS A 1044 -9.12 39.46 35.48
C LYS A 1044 -8.01 40.25 34.74
N ALA A 1045 -7.07 40.81 35.51
CA ALA A 1045 -5.98 41.64 34.99
C ALA A 1045 -4.82 40.79 34.42
N ASP A 1046 -4.88 39.46 34.58
CA ASP A 1046 -3.91 38.54 34.01
C ASP A 1046 -4.32 38.00 32.62
N ILE A 1047 -5.59 38.21 32.21
CA ILE A 1047 -6.12 37.87 30.89
C ILE A 1047 -5.41 38.71 29.82
N ALA A 1048 -4.93 38.08 28.75
CA ALA A 1048 -4.36 38.79 27.61
C ALA A 1048 -5.43 39.52 26.79
N GLU A 1049 -5.06 40.67 26.20
CA GLU A 1049 -5.98 41.57 25.47
C GLU A 1049 -6.77 40.87 24.36
N TYR A 1050 -6.16 39.91 23.65
CA TYR A 1050 -6.80 39.14 22.58
C TYR A 1050 -7.91 38.18 23.06
N ALA A 1051 -7.94 37.84 24.35
CA ALA A 1051 -8.85 36.86 24.93
C ALA A 1051 -10.01 37.51 25.73
N LEU A 1052 -9.98 38.84 25.95
CA LEU A 1052 -10.95 39.54 26.81
C LEU A 1052 -12.40 39.38 26.35
N SER A 1053 -12.68 39.56 25.06
CA SER A 1053 -14.05 39.46 24.52
C SER A 1053 -14.60 38.04 24.64
N SER A 1054 -13.83 37.04 24.22
CA SER A 1054 -14.23 35.63 24.30
C SER A 1054 -14.39 35.16 25.74
N ALA A 1055 -13.49 35.56 26.65
CA ALA A 1055 -13.62 35.28 28.08
C ALA A 1055 -14.88 35.95 28.66
N ALA A 1056 -15.17 37.21 28.31
CA ALA A 1056 -16.38 37.89 28.76
C ALA A 1056 -17.66 37.20 28.25
N ALA A 1057 -17.69 36.80 26.97
CA ALA A 1057 -18.84 36.14 26.37
C ALA A 1057 -19.10 34.75 26.97
N LEU A 1058 -18.08 33.91 27.14
CA LEU A 1058 -18.24 32.58 27.75
C LEU A 1058 -18.53 32.64 29.27
N VAL A 1059 -18.14 33.72 29.96
CA VAL A 1059 -18.55 34.01 31.35
C VAL A 1059 -20.00 34.53 31.43
N ASN A 1060 -20.48 35.22 30.39
CA ASN A 1060 -21.87 35.68 30.31
C ASN A 1060 -22.83 34.52 30.03
N GLU A 1061 -22.45 33.59 29.16
CA GLU A 1061 -23.18 32.35 28.86
C GLU A 1061 -23.07 31.26 29.95
N GLU A 1062 -22.47 31.58 31.10
CA GLU A 1062 -22.18 30.69 32.23
C GLU A 1062 -21.37 29.42 31.89
N LEU A 1063 -20.86 29.31 30.66
CA LEU A 1063 -19.96 28.25 30.18
C LEU A 1063 -18.64 28.22 30.97
N ILE A 1064 -18.13 29.39 31.35
CA ILE A 1064 -16.96 29.56 32.22
C ILE A 1064 -17.37 30.19 33.55
N VAL A 1065 -17.46 29.36 34.59
CA VAL A 1065 -17.85 29.78 35.96
C VAL A 1065 -16.64 30.23 36.80
N GLY A 1066 -15.45 29.71 36.50
CA GLY A 1066 -14.23 29.92 37.30
C GLY A 1066 -14.21 29.11 38.61
N SER A 1067 -13.18 29.32 39.43
CA SER A 1067 -12.97 28.64 40.72
C SER A 1067 -12.41 29.63 41.75
N ASN A 1068 -12.89 29.58 43.00
CA ASN A 1068 -12.43 30.43 44.11
C ASN A 1068 -12.36 31.95 43.82
N GLY A 1069 -13.20 32.48 42.92
CA GLY A 1069 -13.16 33.89 42.50
C GLY A 1069 -12.03 34.21 41.52
N LYS A 1070 -11.65 33.24 40.67
CA LYS A 1070 -10.62 33.31 39.64
C LYS A 1070 -11.02 32.55 38.37
N ILE A 1071 -10.42 32.87 37.22
CA ILE A 1071 -10.51 32.03 36.00
C ILE A 1071 -9.18 31.39 35.58
N MET A 1072 -8.07 31.83 36.18
CA MET A 1072 -6.71 31.29 36.03
C MET A 1072 -6.23 31.34 34.56
N PRO A 1073 -6.28 32.50 33.90
CA PRO A 1073 -6.24 32.59 32.43
C PRO A 1073 -4.94 32.08 31.78
N ARG A 1074 -3.82 32.12 32.52
CA ARG A 1074 -2.49 31.66 32.05
C ARG A 1074 -2.14 30.23 32.48
N ASP A 1075 -2.99 29.59 33.28
CA ASP A 1075 -2.79 28.21 33.68
C ASP A 1075 -3.25 27.30 32.52
N ASN A 1076 -2.73 26.08 32.45
CA ASN A 1076 -3.11 25.11 31.43
C ASN A 1076 -4.43 24.41 31.79
N THR A 1077 -5.15 23.91 30.79
CA THR A 1077 -6.35 23.07 30.98
C THR A 1077 -5.95 21.59 31.05
N SER A 1078 -6.46 20.84 32.04
CA SER A 1078 -6.27 19.38 32.12
C SER A 1078 -7.22 18.60 31.17
N ARG A 1079 -6.84 17.38 30.77
CA ARG A 1079 -7.65 16.52 29.88
C ARG A 1079 -9.07 16.28 30.43
N ALA A 1080 -9.24 16.12 31.75
CA ALA A 1080 -10.56 15.99 32.37
C ALA A 1080 -11.39 17.29 32.34
N GLU A 1081 -10.77 18.46 32.55
CA GLU A 1081 -11.47 19.75 32.43
C GLU A 1081 -11.86 20.06 30.97
N ALA A 1082 -11.01 19.67 30.02
CA ALA A 1082 -11.28 19.77 28.59
C ALA A 1082 -12.45 18.87 28.19
N ALA A 1083 -12.44 17.59 28.61
CA ALA A 1083 -13.54 16.66 28.37
C ALA A 1083 -14.87 17.17 28.92
N GLU A 1084 -14.88 17.62 30.18
CA GLU A 1084 -16.06 18.20 30.81
C GLU A 1084 -16.56 19.46 30.09
N PHE A 1085 -15.66 20.30 29.55
CA PHE A 1085 -16.08 21.51 28.82
C PHE A 1085 -16.61 21.18 27.42
N VAL A 1086 -15.92 20.33 26.65
CA VAL A 1086 -16.35 19.88 25.32
C VAL A 1086 -17.67 19.11 25.40
N TYR A 1087 -17.87 18.28 26.42
CA TYR A 1087 -19.12 17.56 26.67
C TYR A 1087 -20.32 18.50 26.87
N ARG A 1088 -20.14 19.62 27.58
CA ARG A 1088 -21.19 20.64 27.70
C ARG A 1088 -21.47 21.37 26.39
N LEU A 1089 -20.46 21.62 25.56
CA LEU A 1089 -20.64 22.24 24.24
C LEU A 1089 -21.43 21.30 23.30
N TYR A 1090 -21.03 20.03 23.24
CA TYR A 1090 -21.71 18.95 22.52
C TYR A 1090 -23.21 18.79 22.87
N HIS A 1091 -23.59 19.09 24.11
CA HIS A 1091 -24.99 19.05 24.57
C HIS A 1091 -25.75 20.38 24.47
N LYS A 1092 -25.08 21.53 24.35
CA LYS A 1092 -25.75 22.84 24.28
C LYS A 1092 -25.97 23.33 22.84
N TYR A 1093 -25.12 22.90 21.89
CA TYR A 1093 -25.06 23.43 20.53
C TYR A 1093 -25.00 22.29 19.50
N GLN A 1094 -25.74 22.39 18.38
CA GLN A 1094 -26.00 21.25 17.47
C GLN A 1094 -25.45 21.39 16.05
#